data_AF-A0A229NWF4-F1
#
_entry.id   AF-A0A229NWF4-F1
#
_cell.length_a   1.000
_cell.length_b   1.000
_cell.length_c   1.000
_cell.angle_alpha   90.00
_cell.angle_beta   90.00
_cell.angle_gamma   90.00
#
_symmetry.space_group_name_H-M   'P 1'
#
loop_
_entity.id
_entity.type
_entity.pdbx_description
1 polymer ?
#
loop_
_entity_poly.entity_id
_entity_poly.type
_entity_poly.pdbx_seq_one_letter_code
_entity_poly.pdbx_strand_id
1 'polypeptide(L)'
;MLSRKAFIFCLAFLFLMGSYSFQAPIGLAAATTGQTGAVNIQKLISDAIVANVANTGPDGVSKPYTVVIPPGTYRLASTISIKNATNLTIIADGVNIVMTKLTQAFIVSGCTNLTVQGLTLNYDPLPFTQGKVIAIDPITRAIDVKLDAGYPRKPYSRIEIYDPATKFQKAGISHLWESKAVMVDGTEDVVRVSNVGGGIAIGDLITLSVGVAHGINVGSSSGVTWRNVTVYTAPGAGYTDGGGRGGTHLDGFRIVRGPVPPGGVEVPLLTTVWDGIGIRNFAVGPIVENSIIENAGDDSFSIQTPGPIGVLKSEGDAIYIAFKDPTRTLQAGTRLRQFNDGPEVKALSSTKVDYNSVAIDPDLAAKIIAAQGTGDLWDIAENAVYRIQLDQPSPFQADQFIFTPDRMSSGFIFRNNQITSSYRGMLLKANDGLIENNIFRGSNKAIVITPEGQSDSHAGISNNLTIRNNRIINTGNHYFWPESEQAGAIALSASNVKSQLAFDNITIEGNTFDGVRGLNLNISNAKNVKVSGNTFLNTHNVSNGSNGAQFGIDPSTVIWVKDADMVSFVNNRIDKMGPYSTVPIRIMSGTSNITRAQGGVQVVRPDETVGYTIKNRNSGKALGIKENAAADGSNVEQRAYTGAVSQAWQFVDDGNGYYKIKNINSDKFMGISSPSMVDGAKNIIGSDNRASNQLWQLVYVGDGFYQIKNKQSWKLLGMSSGSTADGALSIQWAASGSTNQNWSLSIFVPFDITQTYSIINQNSEKALGAVNNSTESGASMEQRTYAGVPGQTWKFVDTGDGYCKIMNVNSGKFLDIASSSKDDGGQTIQWNETGGMSQQWELIDTDGGYFKIKNRNSGKMLGMTGRGLADGVLSLQWAASDSLSQNWLLSIAASNH
;
A
#
# COMPACT_ATOMS: atom_id res chain seq x y z
N MET A 1 -46.46 49.17 -15.76
CA MET A 1 -45.42 50.22 -15.77
C MET A 1 -44.11 49.50 -15.47
N LEU A 2 -43.22 49.30 -16.46
CA LEU A 2 -42.14 50.23 -16.84
C LEU A 2 -41.19 50.52 -15.65
N SER A 3 -39.87 50.23 -15.68
CA SER A 3 -39.05 49.48 -16.64
C SER A 3 -37.60 49.29 -16.12
N ARG A 4 -36.90 48.20 -16.50
CA ARG A 4 -35.41 48.08 -16.73
C ARG A 4 -34.48 48.45 -15.54
N LYS A 5 -33.38 47.76 -15.19
CA LYS A 5 -32.49 46.69 -15.71
C LYS A 5 -31.81 46.06 -14.46
N ALA A 6 -31.14 44.90 -14.41
CA ALA A 6 -30.78 43.80 -15.34
C ALA A 6 -30.76 42.50 -14.47
N PHE A 7 -30.06 41.38 -14.71
CA PHE A 7 -29.19 40.85 -15.78
C PHE A 7 -29.51 39.34 -15.96
N ILE A 8 -29.26 38.79 -17.16
CA ILE A 8 -29.48 37.39 -17.58
C ILE A 8 -28.17 36.99 -18.34
N PHE A 9 -27.64 35.75 -18.40
CA PHE A 9 -28.16 34.58 -19.12
C PHE A 9 -27.17 33.37 -19.09
N CYS A 10 -27.73 32.17 -19.28
CA CYS A 10 -27.23 30.96 -19.96
C CYS A 10 -25.75 30.54 -20.05
N LEU A 11 -25.54 29.25 -19.77
CA LEU A 11 -25.19 28.17 -20.73
C LEU A 11 -24.09 28.38 -21.80
N ALA A 12 -23.33 27.29 -22.00
CA ALA A 12 -22.32 27.01 -23.03
C ALA A 12 -20.89 27.53 -22.77
N PHE A 13 -19.96 26.57 -22.63
CA PHE A 13 -18.61 26.72 -23.20
C PHE A 13 -18.15 25.40 -23.81
N LEU A 14 -17.81 25.47 -25.09
CA LEU A 14 -17.27 24.39 -25.91
C LEU A 14 -15.74 24.51 -25.94
N PHE A 15 -15.06 23.36 -26.05
CA PHE A 15 -13.79 23.13 -26.75
C PHE A 15 -12.76 24.28 -26.92
N LEU A 16 -11.56 24.01 -26.41
CA LEU A 16 -10.30 24.51 -26.99
C LEU A 16 -9.35 23.31 -27.18
N MET A 17 -9.51 22.60 -28.30
CA MET A 17 -8.47 21.73 -28.86
C MET A 17 -8.21 22.15 -30.30
N GLY A 18 -6.92 22.12 -30.68
CA GLY A 18 -6.45 22.60 -31.96
C GLY A 18 -7.02 21.79 -33.14
N SER A 19 -7.19 22.49 -34.25
CA SER A 19 -7.67 21.95 -35.52
C SER A 19 -6.78 20.83 -36.07
N TYR A 20 -7.32 19.61 -36.15
CA TYR A 20 -6.93 18.62 -37.16
C TYR A 20 -8.19 18.11 -37.87
N SER A 21 -8.16 18.17 -39.20
CA SER A 21 -9.30 17.85 -40.07
C SER A 21 -9.56 16.34 -40.14
N PHE A 22 -10.68 15.89 -39.59
CA PHE A 22 -11.22 14.56 -39.88
C PHE A 22 -12.06 14.59 -41.15
N GLN A 23 -11.65 13.83 -42.18
CA GLN A 23 -12.59 13.40 -43.22
C GLN A 23 -13.57 12.39 -42.63
N ALA A 24 -14.86 12.55 -42.92
CA ALA A 24 -15.90 11.66 -42.44
C ALA A 24 -15.82 10.27 -43.11
N PRO A 25 -15.91 9.16 -42.37
CA PRO A 25 -16.23 7.87 -42.95
C PRO A 25 -17.69 7.85 -43.42
N ILE A 26 -17.94 7.25 -44.58
CA ILE A 26 -19.27 7.15 -45.17
C ILE A 26 -20.07 6.06 -44.46
N GLY A 27 -21.20 6.46 -43.86
CA GLY A 27 -22.43 5.66 -43.72
C GLY A 27 -22.40 4.39 -42.86
N LEU A 28 -23.14 4.40 -41.74
CA LEU A 28 -23.79 3.20 -41.23
C LEU A 28 -25.18 3.55 -40.68
N ALA A 29 -26.21 2.81 -41.11
CA ALA A 29 -27.56 2.94 -40.58
C ALA A 29 -27.69 2.16 -39.25
N ALA A 30 -28.46 2.70 -38.30
CA ALA A 30 -28.80 1.96 -37.09
C ALA A 30 -29.81 0.84 -37.41
N ALA A 31 -29.52 -0.38 -36.96
CA ALA A 31 -30.42 -1.52 -37.06
C ALA A 31 -30.63 -2.16 -35.68
N THR A 32 -31.85 -2.13 -35.18
CA THR A 32 -32.26 -2.83 -33.95
C THR A 32 -32.92 -4.17 -34.29
N THR A 33 -32.54 -5.20 -33.53
CA THR A 33 -33.27 -6.46 -33.26
C THR A 33 -33.73 -7.33 -34.45
N GLY A 34 -33.20 -8.57 -34.51
CA GLY A 34 -33.79 -9.67 -35.29
C GLY A 34 -32.77 -10.42 -36.15
N GLN A 35 -32.58 -11.72 -35.87
CA GLN A 35 -31.58 -12.61 -36.48
C GLN A 35 -31.37 -12.47 -38.00
N THR A 36 -30.13 -12.23 -38.44
CA THR A 36 -29.30 -13.14 -39.27
C THR A 36 -28.00 -12.45 -39.68
N GLY A 37 -26.86 -13.19 -39.64
CA GLY A 37 -25.53 -12.62 -39.87
C GLY A 37 -24.82 -12.22 -38.57
N ALA A 38 -24.34 -13.21 -37.81
CA ALA A 38 -23.52 -12.95 -36.63
C ALA A 38 -22.24 -12.20 -37.04
N VAL A 39 -22.03 -10.99 -36.50
CA VAL A 39 -20.87 -10.16 -36.81
C VAL A 39 -19.60 -10.90 -36.39
N ASN A 40 -18.80 -11.29 -37.38
CA ASN A 40 -17.56 -12.02 -37.15
C ASN A 40 -16.44 -11.03 -36.82
N ILE A 41 -16.14 -10.87 -35.52
CA ILE A 41 -15.06 -9.98 -35.02
C ILE A 41 -13.73 -10.27 -35.70
N GLN A 42 -13.35 -11.54 -35.85
CA GLN A 42 -12.10 -11.91 -36.53
C GLN A 42 -12.08 -11.40 -37.97
N LYS A 43 -13.19 -11.53 -38.70
CA LYS A 43 -13.28 -11.02 -40.07
C LYS A 43 -13.14 -9.50 -40.12
N LEU A 44 -13.86 -8.76 -39.26
CA LEU A 44 -13.75 -7.29 -39.21
C LEU A 44 -12.30 -6.82 -38.97
N ILE A 45 -11.59 -7.47 -38.04
CA ILE A 45 -10.20 -7.13 -37.75
C ILE A 45 -9.29 -7.51 -38.92
N SER A 46 -9.45 -8.70 -39.52
CA SER A 46 -8.69 -9.13 -40.69
C SER A 46 -8.89 -8.20 -41.89
N ASP A 47 -10.13 -7.81 -42.19
CA ASP A 47 -10.45 -6.85 -43.26
C ASP A 47 -9.81 -5.48 -42.99
N ALA A 48 -9.85 -5.00 -41.74
CA ALA A 48 -9.23 -3.74 -41.33
C ALA A 48 -7.69 -3.76 -41.44
N ILE A 49 -7.03 -4.89 -41.12
CA ILE A 49 -5.59 -5.06 -41.32
C ILE A 49 -5.24 -4.99 -42.81
N VAL A 50 -6.00 -5.67 -43.68
CA VAL A 50 -5.80 -5.62 -45.13
C VAL A 50 -5.97 -4.19 -45.67
N ALA A 51 -7.02 -3.48 -45.23
CA ALA A 51 -7.27 -2.09 -45.62
C ALA A 51 -6.19 -1.11 -45.12
N ASN A 52 -5.68 -1.33 -43.91
CA ASN A 52 -4.57 -0.57 -43.32
C ASN A 52 -3.26 -0.76 -44.10
N VAL A 53 -2.90 -2.00 -44.45
CA VAL A 53 -1.72 -2.31 -45.28
C VAL A 53 -1.85 -1.67 -46.67
N ALA A 54 -3.04 -1.69 -47.27
CA ALA A 54 -3.32 -1.01 -48.54
C ALA A 54 -3.23 0.53 -48.46
N ASN A 55 -3.24 1.10 -47.25
CA ASN A 55 -3.11 2.54 -46.98
C ASN A 55 -1.66 2.94 -46.59
N THR A 56 -0.67 2.17 -47.06
CA THR A 56 0.76 2.42 -46.86
C THR A 56 1.30 3.36 -47.93
N GLY A 57 2.00 4.42 -47.48
CA GLY A 57 2.59 5.42 -48.38
C GLY A 57 3.81 4.90 -49.16
N PRO A 58 4.28 5.66 -50.16
CA PRO A 58 5.52 5.35 -50.89
C PRO A 58 6.78 5.34 -50.01
N ASP A 59 6.69 5.93 -48.82
CA ASP A 59 7.68 5.92 -47.74
C ASP A 59 7.69 4.63 -46.91
N GLY A 60 6.77 3.69 -47.18
CA GLY A 60 6.60 2.45 -46.43
C GLY A 60 5.85 2.60 -45.11
N VAL A 61 5.24 3.75 -44.82
CA VAL A 61 4.52 4.01 -43.56
C VAL A 61 3.01 3.86 -43.76
N SER A 62 2.38 2.93 -43.04
CA SER A 62 0.92 2.76 -43.03
C SER A 62 0.26 3.94 -42.33
N LYS A 63 -0.71 4.61 -42.97
CA LYS A 63 -1.46 5.70 -42.32
C LYS A 63 -2.36 5.16 -41.18
N PRO A 64 -2.68 5.97 -40.17
CA PRO A 64 -3.63 5.60 -39.12
C PRO A 64 -4.94 5.08 -39.70
N TYR A 65 -5.38 3.92 -39.23
CA TYR A 65 -6.65 3.30 -39.60
C TYR A 65 -7.45 2.96 -38.35
N THR A 66 -8.77 3.11 -38.41
CA THR A 66 -9.68 2.79 -37.28
C THR A 66 -10.76 1.83 -37.74
N VAL A 67 -11.00 0.78 -36.96
CA VAL A 67 -12.15 -0.11 -37.10
C VAL A 67 -12.97 -0.10 -35.82
N VAL A 68 -14.30 -0.08 -35.95
CA VAL A 68 -15.24 -0.15 -34.83
C VAL A 68 -15.90 -1.52 -34.83
N ILE A 69 -15.85 -2.22 -33.69
CA ILE A 69 -16.60 -3.44 -33.45
C ILE A 69 -17.96 -3.04 -32.84
N PRO A 70 -19.10 -3.46 -33.41
CA PRO A 70 -20.41 -3.11 -32.86
C PRO A 70 -20.57 -3.55 -31.39
N PRO A 71 -21.18 -2.74 -30.51
CA PRO A 71 -21.45 -3.13 -29.13
C PRO A 71 -22.34 -4.38 -29.05
N GLY A 72 -22.11 -5.23 -28.06
CA GLY A 72 -22.87 -6.47 -27.88
C GLY A 72 -22.07 -7.60 -27.22
N THR A 73 -22.75 -8.72 -26.95
CA THR A 73 -22.13 -9.90 -26.33
C THR A 73 -21.78 -10.96 -27.38
N TYR A 74 -20.51 -11.35 -27.43
CA TYR A 74 -19.95 -12.27 -28.39
C TYR A 74 -19.44 -13.53 -27.68
N ARG A 75 -20.13 -14.66 -27.87
CA ARG A 75 -19.72 -15.96 -27.31
C ARG A 75 -18.82 -16.69 -28.32
N LEU A 76 -17.55 -16.88 -27.98
CA LEU A 76 -16.51 -17.33 -28.92
C LEU A 76 -15.84 -18.63 -28.45
N ALA A 77 -15.73 -19.61 -29.36
CA ALA A 77 -15.01 -20.86 -29.12
C ALA A 77 -13.56 -20.85 -29.64
N SER A 78 -13.14 -19.75 -30.29
CA SER A 78 -11.88 -19.61 -31.02
C SER A 78 -11.22 -18.27 -30.70
N THR A 79 -9.89 -18.27 -30.67
CA THR A 79 -9.04 -17.11 -30.39
C THR A 79 -9.12 -16.03 -31.47
N ILE A 80 -9.18 -14.76 -31.07
CA ILE A 80 -9.03 -13.61 -31.96
C ILE A 80 -7.54 -13.36 -32.20
N SER A 81 -7.13 -13.37 -33.47
CA SER A 81 -5.76 -13.10 -33.92
C SER A 81 -5.63 -11.72 -34.56
N ILE A 82 -4.69 -10.92 -34.05
CA ILE A 82 -4.29 -9.63 -34.61
C ILE A 82 -2.82 -9.75 -35.00
N LYS A 83 -2.51 -9.75 -36.30
CA LYS A 83 -1.15 -10.02 -36.78
C LYS A 83 -0.69 -8.97 -37.78
N ASN A 84 0.56 -8.53 -37.64
CA ASN A 84 1.25 -7.62 -38.56
C ASN A 84 0.50 -6.30 -38.83
N ALA A 85 -0.28 -5.81 -37.84
CA ALA A 85 -1.01 -4.54 -37.94
C ALA A 85 -0.09 -3.35 -37.64
N THR A 86 -0.18 -2.27 -38.41
CA THR A 86 0.66 -1.07 -38.25
C THR A 86 -0.19 0.20 -38.19
N ASN A 87 -0.10 0.99 -37.11
CA ASN A 87 -0.92 2.21 -36.93
C ASN A 87 -2.45 1.92 -36.98
N LEU A 88 -2.88 0.83 -36.34
CA LEU A 88 -4.29 0.38 -36.30
C LEU A 88 -4.93 0.69 -34.95
N THR A 89 -6.15 1.23 -34.96
CA THR A 89 -7.00 1.39 -33.77
C THR A 89 -8.26 0.54 -33.89
N ILE A 90 -8.55 -0.27 -32.87
CA ILE A 90 -9.74 -1.10 -32.75
C ILE A 90 -10.58 -0.54 -31.60
N ILE A 91 -11.72 0.08 -31.91
CA ILE A 91 -12.68 0.58 -30.94
C ILE A 91 -13.74 -0.50 -30.72
N ALA A 92 -13.86 -0.99 -29.49
CA ALA A 92 -14.77 -2.04 -29.09
C ALA A 92 -15.55 -1.65 -27.81
N ASP A 93 -15.85 -0.36 -27.66
CA ASP A 93 -16.61 0.19 -26.53
C ASP A 93 -17.98 -0.53 -26.41
N GLY A 94 -18.25 -1.17 -25.27
CA GLY A 94 -19.49 -1.91 -25.04
C GLY A 94 -19.53 -3.32 -25.67
N VAL A 95 -18.38 -3.85 -26.11
CA VAL A 95 -18.24 -5.25 -26.55
C VAL A 95 -17.93 -6.15 -25.35
N ASN A 96 -18.70 -7.22 -25.18
CA ASN A 96 -18.49 -8.23 -24.14
C ASN A 96 -18.11 -9.56 -24.78
N ILE A 97 -16.85 -9.98 -24.64
CA ILE A 97 -16.37 -11.28 -25.13
C ILE A 97 -16.52 -12.31 -24.02
N VAL A 98 -17.20 -13.42 -24.33
CA VAL A 98 -17.31 -14.58 -23.43
C VAL A 98 -16.75 -15.81 -24.15
N MET A 99 -15.59 -16.27 -23.71
CA MET A 99 -14.94 -17.44 -24.27
C MET A 99 -15.63 -18.72 -23.77
N THR A 100 -16.04 -19.60 -24.69
CA THR A 100 -16.74 -20.87 -24.38
C THR A 100 -15.79 -22.06 -24.27
N LYS A 101 -14.48 -21.82 -24.37
CA LYS A 101 -13.40 -22.78 -24.14
C LYS A 101 -12.29 -22.10 -23.35
N LEU A 102 -11.58 -22.87 -22.53
CA LEU A 102 -10.44 -22.38 -21.74
C LEU A 102 -9.17 -22.26 -22.61
N THR A 103 -9.22 -21.42 -23.63
CA THR A 103 -8.13 -21.10 -24.58
C THR A 103 -7.75 -19.63 -24.51
N GLN A 104 -6.69 -19.21 -25.19
CA GLN A 104 -6.40 -17.79 -25.39
C GLN A 104 -7.58 -17.08 -26.05
N ALA A 105 -7.96 -15.90 -25.55
CA ALA A 105 -8.97 -15.05 -26.15
C ALA A 105 -8.36 -14.18 -27.26
N PHE A 106 -7.16 -13.65 -27.03
CA PHE A 106 -6.42 -12.84 -28.00
C PHE A 106 -4.98 -13.35 -28.19
N ILE A 107 -4.54 -13.38 -29.45
CA ILE A 107 -3.13 -13.46 -29.86
C ILE A 107 -2.80 -12.23 -30.69
N VAL A 108 -1.89 -11.40 -30.21
CA VAL A 108 -1.33 -10.27 -30.95
C VAL A 108 0.12 -10.58 -31.33
N SER A 109 0.50 -10.46 -32.60
CA SER A 109 1.89 -10.71 -33.01
C SER A 109 2.39 -9.82 -34.15
N GLY A 110 3.62 -9.33 -34.07
CA GLY A 110 4.26 -8.55 -35.14
C GLY A 110 3.63 -7.16 -35.37
N CYS A 111 2.90 -6.63 -34.39
CA CYS A 111 2.16 -5.38 -34.54
C CYS A 111 2.99 -4.17 -34.10
N THR A 112 2.79 -3.02 -34.76
CA THR A 112 3.44 -1.74 -34.44
C THR A 112 2.40 -0.63 -34.29
N ASN A 113 2.39 0.07 -33.15
CA ASN A 113 1.41 1.12 -32.86
C ASN A 113 -0.05 0.63 -33.04
N LEU A 114 -0.40 -0.42 -32.28
CA LEU A 114 -1.75 -0.98 -32.24
C LEU A 114 -2.47 -0.47 -31.00
N THR A 115 -3.68 0.07 -31.15
CA THR A 115 -4.57 0.40 -30.01
C THR A 115 -5.80 -0.51 -30.02
N VAL A 116 -6.16 -1.08 -28.88
CA VAL A 116 -7.43 -1.78 -28.64
C VAL A 116 -8.15 -1.10 -27.47
N GLN A 117 -9.43 -0.76 -27.63
CA GLN A 117 -10.18 0.00 -26.64
C GLN A 117 -11.53 -0.64 -26.27
N GLY A 118 -11.90 -0.59 -24.98
CA GLY A 118 -13.30 -0.55 -24.54
C GLY A 118 -14.06 -1.87 -24.36
N LEU A 119 -13.40 -3.02 -24.56
CA LEU A 119 -14.03 -4.34 -24.45
C LEU A 119 -13.95 -4.94 -23.03
N THR A 120 -14.86 -5.87 -22.74
CA THR A 120 -14.75 -6.80 -21.62
C THR A 120 -14.43 -8.24 -22.10
N LEU A 121 -13.72 -9.01 -21.28
CA LEU A 121 -13.37 -10.41 -21.51
C LEU A 121 -13.77 -11.25 -20.29
N ASN A 122 -14.52 -12.33 -20.52
CA ASN A 122 -14.89 -13.34 -19.52
C ASN A 122 -14.83 -14.76 -20.12
N TYR A 123 -14.96 -15.79 -19.28
CA TYR A 123 -15.05 -17.19 -19.68
C TYR A 123 -16.30 -17.85 -19.10
N ASP A 124 -16.92 -18.73 -19.86
CA ASP A 124 -18.09 -19.51 -19.43
C ASP A 124 -18.07 -20.90 -20.10
N PRO A 125 -17.71 -21.98 -19.38
CA PRO A 125 -17.51 -22.04 -17.93
C PRO A 125 -16.26 -21.30 -17.43
N LEU A 126 -16.27 -20.93 -16.15
CA LEU A 126 -15.11 -20.35 -15.45
C LEU A 126 -13.94 -21.35 -15.36
N PRO A 127 -12.67 -20.87 -15.31
CA PRO A 127 -11.49 -21.73 -15.19
C PRO A 127 -11.20 -22.25 -13.76
N PHE A 128 -12.07 -21.92 -12.81
CA PHE A 128 -12.00 -22.34 -11.41
C PHE A 128 -13.41 -22.63 -10.88
N THR A 129 -13.46 -23.32 -9.75
CA THR A 129 -14.65 -23.42 -8.90
C THR A 129 -14.37 -22.81 -7.53
N GLN A 130 -15.42 -22.57 -6.75
CA GLN A 130 -15.29 -22.01 -5.41
C GLN A 130 -16.37 -22.56 -4.50
N GLY A 131 -16.22 -22.32 -3.20
CA GLY A 131 -17.19 -22.73 -2.21
C GLY A 131 -16.80 -22.37 -0.79
N LYS A 132 -17.42 -23.08 0.16
CA LYS A 132 -17.28 -22.86 1.60
C LYS A 132 -16.90 -24.15 2.31
N VAL A 133 -15.96 -24.07 3.25
CA VAL A 133 -15.58 -25.20 4.12
C VAL A 133 -16.76 -25.56 5.02
N ILE A 134 -17.23 -26.81 4.96
CA ILE A 134 -18.37 -27.30 5.75
C ILE A 134 -17.99 -28.33 6.83
N ALA A 135 -16.88 -29.06 6.64
CA ALA A 135 -16.35 -29.99 7.64
C ALA A 135 -14.82 -30.01 7.60
N ILE A 136 -14.22 -30.41 8.73
CA ILE A 136 -12.77 -30.62 8.88
C ILE A 136 -12.59 -31.94 9.62
N ASP A 137 -11.83 -32.86 9.03
CA ASP A 137 -11.45 -34.11 9.67
C ASP A 137 -10.54 -33.81 10.89
N PRO A 138 -10.88 -34.31 12.10
CA PRO A 138 -10.14 -33.99 13.32
C PRO A 138 -8.73 -34.62 13.36
N ILE A 139 -8.48 -35.67 12.58
CA ILE A 139 -7.21 -36.43 12.55
C ILE A 139 -6.37 -36.01 11.34
N THR A 140 -6.92 -36.16 10.13
CA THR A 140 -6.17 -35.92 8.88
C THR A 140 -6.11 -34.46 8.47
N ARG A 141 -6.91 -33.60 9.11
CA ARG A 141 -7.10 -32.18 8.76
C ARG A 141 -7.63 -31.93 7.35
N ALA A 142 -8.04 -32.97 6.62
CA ALA A 142 -8.72 -32.82 5.35
C ALA A 142 -10.02 -32.02 5.52
N ILE A 143 -10.38 -31.21 4.53
CA ILE A 143 -11.57 -30.36 4.55
C ILE A 143 -12.57 -30.78 3.49
N ASP A 144 -13.85 -30.75 3.83
CA ASP A 144 -14.94 -30.88 2.86
C ASP A 144 -15.49 -29.49 2.52
N VAL A 145 -15.61 -29.24 1.22
CA VAL A 145 -15.96 -27.95 0.63
C VAL A 145 -17.27 -28.10 -0.11
N LYS A 146 -18.30 -27.35 0.27
CA LYS A 146 -19.54 -27.23 -0.49
C LYS A 146 -19.32 -26.22 -1.60
N LEU A 147 -19.39 -26.66 -2.86
CA LEU A 147 -19.20 -25.82 -4.04
C LEU A 147 -20.42 -24.93 -4.31
N ASP A 148 -20.18 -23.65 -4.59
CA ASP A 148 -21.22 -22.66 -4.88
C ASP A 148 -21.99 -23.01 -6.16
N ALA A 149 -23.27 -22.66 -6.23
CA ALA A 149 -24.09 -22.84 -7.44
C ALA A 149 -23.55 -21.98 -8.60
N GLY A 150 -23.74 -22.44 -9.84
CA GLY A 150 -23.23 -21.77 -11.06
C GLY A 150 -21.73 -21.96 -11.34
N TYR A 151 -20.96 -22.56 -10.42
CA TYR A 151 -19.55 -22.87 -10.63
C TYR A 151 -19.30 -24.31 -11.13
N PRO A 152 -18.19 -24.58 -11.84
CA PRO A 152 -17.85 -25.91 -12.33
C PRO A 152 -17.83 -26.96 -11.22
N ARG A 153 -18.51 -28.10 -11.44
CA ARG A 153 -18.46 -29.26 -10.54
C ARG A 153 -17.22 -30.13 -10.82
N LYS A 154 -16.04 -29.62 -10.47
CA LYS A 154 -14.74 -30.28 -10.73
C LYS A 154 -13.76 -30.09 -9.56
N PRO A 155 -13.02 -31.14 -9.15
CA PRO A 155 -12.03 -31.06 -8.10
C PRO A 155 -10.68 -30.58 -8.66
N TYR A 156 -10.41 -29.27 -8.58
CA TYR A 156 -9.14 -28.69 -8.99
C TYR A 156 -8.19 -28.54 -7.79
N SER A 157 -6.87 -28.66 -8.01
CA SER A 157 -5.89 -28.74 -6.89
C SER A 157 -4.97 -27.53 -6.71
N ARG A 158 -5.15 -26.41 -7.43
CA ARG A 158 -4.57 -25.12 -7.00
C ARG A 158 -5.56 -24.46 -6.05
N ILE A 159 -5.19 -24.40 -4.77
CA ILE A 159 -6.08 -24.04 -3.66
C ILE A 159 -5.70 -22.68 -3.04
N GLU A 160 -6.68 -21.81 -2.87
CA GLU A 160 -6.54 -20.58 -2.07
C GLU A 160 -7.68 -20.48 -1.05
N ILE A 161 -7.35 -20.13 0.20
CA ILE A 161 -8.31 -19.95 1.30
C ILE A 161 -8.49 -18.45 1.55
N TYR A 162 -9.74 -18.00 1.70
CA TYR A 162 -10.11 -16.61 1.92
C TYR A 162 -10.87 -16.44 3.23
N ASP A 163 -10.57 -15.35 3.92
CA ASP A 163 -11.29 -14.94 5.12
C ASP A 163 -12.73 -14.49 4.74
N PRO A 164 -13.77 -15.03 5.40
CA PRO A 164 -15.15 -14.84 4.95
C PRO A 164 -15.69 -13.42 5.13
N ALA A 165 -15.06 -12.61 6.01
CA ALA A 165 -15.47 -11.23 6.30
C ALA A 165 -14.79 -10.22 5.38
N THR A 166 -13.49 -10.39 5.12
CA THR A 166 -12.69 -9.47 4.28
C THR A 166 -12.65 -9.85 2.80
N LYS A 167 -12.89 -11.14 2.48
CA LYS A 167 -12.68 -11.74 1.14
C LYS A 167 -11.25 -11.59 0.60
N PHE A 168 -10.28 -11.31 1.46
CA PHE A 168 -8.86 -11.44 1.15
C PHE A 168 -8.36 -12.82 1.51
N GLN A 169 -7.20 -13.20 0.98
CA GLN A 169 -6.55 -14.44 1.36
C GLN A 169 -6.37 -14.53 2.88
N LYS A 170 -6.71 -15.67 3.45
CA LYS A 170 -6.69 -15.88 4.90
C LYS A 170 -5.24 -15.96 5.39
N ALA A 171 -4.88 -15.06 6.30
CA ALA A 171 -3.54 -15.00 6.87
C ALA A 171 -3.25 -16.20 7.79
N GLY A 172 -1.98 -16.60 7.88
CA GLY A 172 -1.54 -17.71 8.75
C GLY A 172 -1.85 -19.12 8.23
N ILE A 173 -2.38 -19.24 7.02
CA ILE A 173 -2.42 -20.50 6.25
C ILE A 173 -1.02 -20.76 5.69
N SER A 174 -0.65 -22.00 5.35
CA SER A 174 0.61 -22.31 4.64
C SER A 174 0.38 -22.44 3.12
N HIS A 175 1.43 -22.42 2.30
CA HIS A 175 1.27 -22.70 0.87
C HIS A 175 0.71 -24.12 0.64
N LEU A 176 -0.24 -24.25 -0.29
CA LEU A 176 -1.07 -25.45 -0.50
C LEU A 176 -0.71 -26.21 -1.79
N TRP A 177 0.56 -26.16 -2.21
CA TRP A 177 1.02 -26.77 -3.48
C TRP A 177 0.90 -28.31 -3.51
N GLU A 178 0.98 -28.96 -2.34
CA GLU A 178 0.84 -30.42 -2.20
C GLU A 178 -0.60 -30.88 -1.91
N SER A 179 -1.54 -29.93 -1.82
CA SER A 179 -2.95 -30.23 -1.58
C SER A 179 -3.58 -30.96 -2.76
N LYS A 180 -4.48 -31.90 -2.46
CA LYS A 180 -5.18 -32.69 -3.49
C LYS A 180 -6.67 -32.60 -3.28
N ALA A 181 -7.39 -32.22 -4.33
CA ALA A 181 -8.84 -32.18 -4.35
C ALA A 181 -9.42 -33.44 -5.03
N VAL A 182 -10.47 -34.01 -4.46
CA VAL A 182 -11.29 -35.09 -5.06
C VAL A 182 -12.79 -34.81 -4.80
N MET A 183 -13.68 -35.23 -5.69
CA MET A 183 -15.11 -35.22 -5.37
C MET A 183 -15.39 -36.21 -4.22
N VAL A 184 -16.35 -35.89 -3.35
CA VAL A 184 -16.84 -36.84 -2.34
C VAL A 184 -17.87 -37.76 -2.98
N ASP A 185 -17.67 -39.07 -2.85
CA ASP A 185 -18.56 -40.10 -3.40
C ASP A 185 -20.01 -39.89 -2.97
N GLY A 186 -20.94 -40.07 -3.91
CA GLY A 186 -22.38 -39.84 -3.69
C GLY A 186 -22.79 -38.36 -3.63
N THR A 187 -21.90 -37.41 -3.92
CA THR A 187 -22.20 -35.97 -4.00
C THR A 187 -21.85 -35.39 -5.37
N GLU A 188 -22.58 -34.37 -5.81
CA GLU A 188 -22.29 -33.64 -7.07
C GLU A 188 -21.57 -32.30 -6.82
N ASP A 189 -21.50 -31.86 -5.56
CA ASP A 189 -21.07 -30.51 -5.20
C ASP A 189 -20.27 -30.43 -3.88
N VAL A 190 -19.74 -31.56 -3.39
CA VAL A 190 -18.78 -31.57 -2.27
C VAL A 190 -17.41 -32.05 -2.76
N VAL A 191 -16.38 -31.25 -2.50
CA VAL A 191 -14.98 -31.58 -2.79
C VAL A 191 -14.24 -31.76 -1.47
N ARG A 192 -13.53 -32.88 -1.33
CA ARG A 192 -12.58 -33.11 -0.24
C ARG A 192 -11.20 -32.65 -0.67
N VAL A 193 -10.57 -31.81 0.15
CA VAL A 193 -9.19 -31.34 -0.05
C VAL A 193 -8.31 -31.86 1.08
N SER A 194 -7.28 -32.64 0.74
CA SER A 194 -6.27 -33.16 1.69
C SER A 194 -4.98 -32.34 1.66
N ASN A 195 -4.11 -32.55 2.65
CA ASN A 195 -2.83 -31.85 2.84
C ASN A 195 -2.98 -30.33 2.94
N VAL A 196 -3.91 -29.84 3.78
CA VAL A 196 -4.22 -28.39 3.90
C VAL A 196 -3.70 -27.72 5.19
N GLY A 197 -3.10 -28.49 6.10
CA GLY A 197 -2.46 -27.95 7.31
C GLY A 197 -3.41 -27.38 8.37
N GLY A 198 -2.96 -26.34 9.06
CA GLY A 198 -3.67 -25.65 10.15
C GLY A 198 -4.31 -24.32 9.73
N GLY A 199 -4.96 -23.64 10.67
CA GLY A 199 -5.52 -22.28 10.48
C GLY A 199 -6.86 -22.21 9.72
N ILE A 200 -7.22 -23.25 8.97
CA ILE A 200 -8.52 -23.36 8.29
C ILE A 200 -9.64 -23.66 9.31
N ALA A 201 -10.79 -23.00 9.13
CA ALA A 201 -11.98 -23.08 9.96
C ALA A 201 -13.22 -23.40 9.11
N ILE A 202 -14.23 -24.02 9.72
CA ILE A 202 -15.55 -24.20 9.09
C ILE A 202 -16.12 -22.80 8.79
N GLY A 203 -16.53 -22.61 7.55
CA GLY A 203 -17.06 -21.36 7.05
C GLY A 203 -16.07 -20.44 6.33
N ASP A 204 -14.77 -20.79 6.30
CA ASP A 204 -13.82 -20.18 5.38
C ASP A 204 -14.27 -20.39 3.93
N LEU A 205 -13.88 -19.45 3.05
CA LEU A 205 -14.13 -19.55 1.62
C LEU A 205 -12.89 -20.09 0.92
N ILE A 206 -13.09 -20.71 -0.24
CA ILE A 206 -12.01 -21.39 -0.96
C ILE A 206 -12.24 -21.29 -2.47
N THR A 207 -11.16 -21.07 -3.22
CA THR A 207 -11.13 -21.32 -4.67
C THR A 207 -10.26 -22.52 -4.99
N LEU A 208 -10.68 -23.24 -6.03
CA LEU A 208 -10.02 -24.40 -6.58
C LEU A 208 -9.87 -24.18 -8.07
N SER A 209 -8.65 -24.10 -8.60
CA SER A 209 -8.38 -23.65 -9.97
C SER A 209 -7.41 -24.54 -10.76
N VAL A 210 -7.43 -24.43 -12.10
CA VAL A 210 -6.47 -25.08 -12.99
C VAL A 210 -5.99 -24.11 -14.06
N GLY A 211 -4.67 -23.99 -14.22
CA GLY A 211 -4.06 -23.15 -15.25
C GLY A 211 -3.90 -23.93 -16.55
N VAL A 212 -4.37 -23.35 -17.66
CA VAL A 212 -4.33 -23.96 -19.01
C VAL A 212 -4.01 -22.98 -20.14
N ALA A 213 -4.40 -21.70 -20.04
CA ALA A 213 -4.15 -20.71 -21.09
C ALA A 213 -4.23 -19.25 -20.58
N HIS A 214 -3.34 -18.38 -21.05
CA HIS A 214 -3.43 -16.93 -20.82
C HIS A 214 -4.67 -16.32 -21.50
N GLY A 215 -5.19 -15.19 -21.01
CA GLY A 215 -6.33 -14.49 -21.60
C GLY A 215 -5.95 -13.74 -22.87
N ILE A 216 -5.16 -12.68 -22.71
CA ILE A 216 -4.57 -11.89 -23.80
C ILE A 216 -3.07 -12.21 -23.87
N ASN A 217 -2.58 -12.63 -25.04
CA ASN A 217 -1.17 -12.90 -25.27
C ASN A 217 -0.62 -12.03 -26.42
N VAL A 218 0.41 -11.25 -26.13
CA VAL A 218 1.08 -10.34 -27.08
C VAL A 218 2.53 -10.80 -27.28
N GLY A 219 2.95 -10.86 -28.54
CA GLY A 219 4.27 -11.35 -28.93
C GLY A 219 4.93 -10.46 -29.97
N SER A 220 6.25 -10.33 -29.94
CA SER A 220 7.06 -9.77 -31.05
C SER A 220 6.54 -8.43 -31.61
N SER A 221 6.01 -7.55 -30.76
CA SER A 221 5.32 -6.30 -31.15
C SER A 221 6.00 -5.05 -30.53
N SER A 222 5.57 -3.85 -30.93
CA SER A 222 6.01 -2.58 -30.31
C SER A 222 4.89 -1.53 -30.26
N GLY A 223 4.76 -0.81 -29.14
CA GLY A 223 3.74 0.22 -29.01
C GLY A 223 2.32 -0.36 -29.07
N VAL A 224 2.01 -1.34 -28.21
CA VAL A 224 0.66 -1.91 -28.13
C VAL A 224 -0.08 -1.26 -26.95
N THR A 225 -1.19 -0.60 -27.23
CA THR A 225 -2.02 0.10 -26.25
C THR A 225 -3.32 -0.64 -26.00
N TRP A 226 -3.63 -0.92 -24.74
CA TRP A 226 -4.94 -1.42 -24.31
C TRP A 226 -5.59 -0.38 -23.39
N ARG A 227 -6.68 0.24 -23.87
CA ARG A 227 -7.37 1.34 -23.17
C ARG A 227 -8.75 0.93 -22.68
N ASN A 228 -9.04 1.15 -21.40
CA ASN A 228 -10.35 0.86 -20.80
C ASN A 228 -10.84 -0.58 -21.05
N VAL A 229 -9.91 -1.56 -21.09
CA VAL A 229 -10.23 -2.98 -21.29
C VAL A 229 -10.34 -3.70 -19.96
N THR A 230 -11.39 -4.51 -19.80
CA THR A 230 -11.66 -5.25 -18.56
C THR A 230 -11.57 -6.76 -18.78
N VAL A 231 -10.68 -7.45 -18.06
CA VAL A 231 -10.61 -8.91 -17.98
C VAL A 231 -11.23 -9.35 -16.67
N TYR A 232 -12.39 -10.01 -16.74
CA TYR A 232 -13.07 -10.56 -15.56
C TYR A 232 -12.43 -11.86 -15.07
N THR A 233 -11.95 -12.68 -16.00
CA THR A 233 -11.19 -13.90 -15.70
C THR A 233 -10.31 -14.31 -16.87
N ALA A 234 -9.27 -15.09 -16.59
CA ALA A 234 -8.49 -15.81 -17.59
C ALA A 234 -8.08 -17.20 -17.06
N PRO A 235 -7.99 -18.25 -17.91
CA PRO A 235 -7.57 -19.61 -17.53
C PRO A 235 -6.09 -19.77 -17.17
N GLY A 236 -5.43 -18.69 -16.78
CA GLY A 236 -3.99 -18.53 -16.64
C GLY A 236 -3.74 -17.07 -16.29
N ALA A 237 -2.68 -16.47 -16.82
CA ALA A 237 -2.46 -15.03 -16.62
C ALA A 237 -3.44 -14.18 -17.46
N GLY A 238 -3.84 -13.01 -16.95
CA GLY A 238 -4.82 -12.12 -17.61
C GLY A 238 -4.27 -11.49 -18.90
N TYR A 239 -3.09 -10.89 -18.78
CA TYR A 239 -2.33 -10.28 -19.87
C TYR A 239 -0.89 -10.80 -19.86
N THR A 240 -0.38 -11.26 -21.00
CA THR A 240 1.04 -11.56 -21.19
C THR A 240 1.60 -10.84 -22.41
N ASP A 241 2.83 -10.34 -22.30
CA ASP A 241 3.52 -9.65 -23.39
C ASP A 241 5.00 -10.03 -23.40
N GLY A 242 5.53 -10.43 -24.56
CA GLY A 242 6.86 -11.04 -24.65
C GLY A 242 7.57 -10.96 -26.00
N GLY A 243 8.90 -10.89 -25.98
CA GLY A 243 9.75 -11.03 -27.19
C GLY A 243 9.67 -9.89 -28.23
N GLY A 244 8.87 -8.86 -27.97
CA GLY A 244 8.80 -7.63 -28.77
C GLY A 244 9.90 -6.63 -28.46
N ARG A 245 9.79 -5.43 -29.04
CA ARG A 245 10.59 -4.27 -28.60
C ARG A 245 10.03 -3.68 -27.28
N GLY A 246 8.74 -3.89 -27.02
CA GLY A 246 8.02 -3.33 -25.88
C GLY A 246 7.44 -1.95 -26.16
N GLY A 247 7.32 -1.14 -25.11
CA GLY A 247 6.56 0.11 -25.13
C GLY A 247 5.05 -0.11 -25.07
N THR A 248 4.62 -1.18 -24.40
CA THR A 248 3.21 -1.51 -24.16
C THR A 248 2.57 -0.47 -23.22
N HIS A 249 1.34 -0.03 -23.50
CA HIS A 249 0.61 0.94 -22.68
C HIS A 249 -0.73 0.36 -22.23
N LEU A 250 -0.88 0.14 -20.93
CA LEU A 250 -2.12 -0.32 -20.30
C LEU A 250 -2.73 0.85 -19.54
N ASP A 251 -3.78 1.45 -20.09
CA ASP A 251 -4.39 2.71 -19.63
C ASP A 251 -5.84 2.47 -19.22
N GLY A 252 -6.14 2.57 -17.93
CA GLY A 252 -7.45 2.18 -17.42
C GLY A 252 -7.74 0.68 -17.60
N PHE A 253 -6.71 -0.16 -17.66
CA PHE A 253 -6.84 -1.61 -17.80
C PHE A 253 -7.33 -2.21 -16.47
N ARG A 254 -8.22 -3.20 -16.54
CA ARG A 254 -8.90 -3.73 -15.35
C ARG A 254 -8.85 -5.24 -15.33
N ILE A 255 -8.32 -5.81 -14.26
CA ILE A 255 -8.48 -7.22 -13.90
C ILE A 255 -9.28 -7.21 -12.60
N VAL A 256 -10.57 -7.50 -12.69
CA VAL A 256 -11.52 -7.34 -11.56
C VAL A 256 -12.52 -8.48 -11.55
N ARG A 257 -13.09 -8.78 -10.39
CA ARG A 257 -13.97 -9.96 -10.22
C ARG A 257 -15.19 -9.89 -11.15
N GLY A 258 -15.51 -11.03 -11.75
CA GLY A 258 -16.56 -11.17 -12.75
C GLY A 258 -17.98 -10.94 -12.20
N PRO A 259 -18.99 -10.87 -13.09
CA PRO A 259 -20.38 -11.01 -12.67
C PRO A 259 -20.62 -12.40 -12.06
N VAL A 260 -21.71 -12.53 -11.28
CA VAL A 260 -22.19 -13.84 -10.80
C VAL A 260 -22.42 -14.77 -12.01
N PRO A 261 -21.87 -16.01 -12.01
CA PRO A 261 -22.02 -16.92 -13.14
C PRO A 261 -23.48 -17.39 -13.32
N PRO A 262 -23.87 -17.87 -14.52
CA PRO A 262 -25.21 -18.39 -14.77
C PRO A 262 -25.62 -19.48 -13.76
N GLY A 263 -26.74 -19.28 -13.07
CA GLY A 263 -27.24 -20.20 -12.04
C GLY A 263 -26.54 -20.09 -10.68
N GLY A 264 -25.63 -19.12 -10.49
CA GLY A 264 -24.99 -18.82 -9.22
C GLY A 264 -25.67 -17.71 -8.42
N VAL A 265 -25.20 -17.54 -7.18
CA VAL A 265 -25.62 -16.46 -6.26
C VAL A 265 -24.44 -15.70 -5.65
N GLU A 266 -23.25 -16.33 -5.56
CA GLU A 266 -22.03 -15.71 -5.07
C GLU A 266 -21.20 -15.15 -6.23
N VAL A 267 -20.60 -13.97 -6.02
CA VAL A 267 -19.64 -13.40 -6.97
C VAL A 267 -18.32 -14.19 -6.98
N PRO A 268 -17.60 -14.22 -8.12
CA PRO A 268 -16.30 -14.88 -8.19
C PRO A 268 -15.31 -14.28 -7.18
N LEU A 269 -14.56 -15.14 -6.49
CA LEU A 269 -13.49 -14.74 -5.57
C LEU A 269 -12.17 -14.45 -6.29
N LEU A 270 -11.88 -15.23 -7.35
CA LEU A 270 -10.66 -15.18 -8.16
C LEU A 270 -10.91 -14.44 -9.48
N THR A 271 -9.88 -13.80 -10.05
CA THR A 271 -9.90 -13.26 -11.42
C THR A 271 -9.12 -14.16 -12.38
N THR A 272 -7.79 -14.05 -12.38
CA THR A 272 -6.85 -14.83 -13.20
C THR A 272 -6.33 -16.02 -12.41
N VAL A 273 -6.09 -17.16 -13.05
CA VAL A 273 -5.56 -18.35 -12.36
C VAL A 273 -4.06 -18.24 -12.05
N TRP A 274 -3.34 -17.45 -12.84
CA TRP A 274 -1.95 -17.05 -12.59
C TRP A 274 -1.87 -15.52 -12.50
N ASP A 275 -0.72 -14.94 -12.86
CA ASP A 275 -0.45 -13.50 -12.80
C ASP A 275 -1.60 -12.64 -13.37
N GLY A 276 -1.81 -11.45 -12.82
CA GLY A 276 -2.68 -10.47 -13.47
C GLY A 276 -2.08 -10.06 -14.83
N ILE A 277 -0.89 -9.48 -14.78
CA ILE A 277 -0.17 -8.93 -15.93
C ILE A 277 1.29 -9.39 -15.88
N GLY A 278 1.76 -10.13 -16.89
CA GLY A 278 3.14 -10.63 -16.96
C GLY A 278 3.90 -10.16 -18.20
N ILE A 279 5.00 -9.43 -17.98
CA ILE A 279 5.80 -8.75 -19.02
C ILE A 279 7.19 -9.36 -19.14
N ARG A 280 7.69 -9.64 -20.35
CA ARG A 280 8.95 -10.39 -20.54
C ARG A 280 9.84 -9.87 -21.69
N ASN A 281 11.16 -9.71 -21.43
CA ASN A 281 12.21 -9.56 -22.46
C ASN A 281 12.17 -8.29 -23.35
N PHE A 282 11.82 -7.12 -22.82
CA PHE A 282 11.68 -5.88 -23.63
C PHE A 282 12.88 -4.94 -23.59
N ALA A 283 13.05 -4.18 -24.66
CA ALA A 283 13.98 -3.05 -24.70
C ALA A 283 13.37 -1.78 -24.08
N VAL A 284 12.07 -1.56 -24.31
CA VAL A 284 11.31 -0.43 -23.75
C VAL A 284 10.27 -0.98 -22.77
N GLY A 285 10.34 -0.54 -21.51
CA GLY A 285 9.44 -0.94 -20.44
C GLY A 285 7.97 -0.60 -20.72
N PRO A 286 7.02 -1.30 -20.05
CA PRO A 286 5.61 -0.98 -20.13
C PRO A 286 5.26 0.31 -19.38
N ILE A 287 4.21 0.99 -19.84
CA ILE A 287 3.48 1.98 -19.06
C ILE A 287 2.18 1.31 -18.60
N VAL A 288 1.96 1.18 -17.29
CA VAL A 288 0.71 0.69 -16.71
C VAL A 288 0.17 1.78 -15.80
N GLU A 289 -0.97 2.34 -16.16
CA GLU A 289 -1.56 3.46 -15.44
C GLU A 289 -3.07 3.43 -15.31
N ASN A 290 -3.57 4.11 -14.28
CA ASN A 290 -5.00 4.28 -13.98
C ASN A 290 -5.76 2.94 -13.85
N SER A 291 -5.03 1.84 -13.64
CA SER A 291 -5.48 0.46 -13.79
C SER A 291 -5.86 -0.16 -12.45
N ILE A 292 -6.71 -1.18 -12.48
CA ILE A 292 -7.12 -1.94 -11.28
C ILE A 292 -6.81 -3.42 -11.48
N ILE A 293 -6.17 -4.06 -10.49
CA ILE A 293 -5.86 -5.49 -10.49
C ILE A 293 -6.29 -6.08 -9.14
N GLU A 294 -7.27 -6.98 -9.17
CA GLU A 294 -7.86 -7.63 -8.00
C GLU A 294 -7.73 -9.15 -8.08
N ASN A 295 -7.35 -9.79 -6.97
CA ASN A 295 -7.43 -11.24 -6.73
C ASN A 295 -6.94 -12.10 -7.91
N ALA A 296 -5.80 -11.72 -8.49
CA ALA A 296 -5.02 -12.64 -9.31
C ALA A 296 -4.56 -13.82 -8.44
N GLY A 297 -4.60 -15.03 -8.99
CA GLY A 297 -4.18 -16.26 -8.30
C GLY A 297 -2.67 -16.40 -8.17
N ASP A 298 -1.91 -15.44 -8.66
CA ASP A 298 -0.47 -15.28 -8.49
C ASP A 298 -0.14 -13.77 -8.47
N ASP A 299 1.07 -13.37 -8.82
CA ASP A 299 1.49 -11.96 -8.83
C ASP A 299 0.57 -11.03 -9.65
N SER A 300 0.10 -9.94 -9.04
CA SER A 300 -0.80 -9.01 -9.75
C SER A 300 -0.13 -8.32 -10.96
N PHE A 301 1.16 -8.00 -10.85
CA PHE A 301 1.99 -7.52 -11.95
C PHE A 301 3.40 -8.12 -11.83
N SER A 302 3.93 -8.69 -12.92
CA SER A 302 5.30 -9.17 -12.99
C SER A 302 6.04 -8.59 -14.21
N ILE A 303 7.28 -8.16 -14.01
CA ILE A 303 8.26 -8.03 -15.08
C ILE A 303 9.32 -9.10 -14.87
N GLN A 304 9.57 -9.88 -15.92
CA GLN A 304 10.61 -10.90 -15.98
C GLN A 304 11.66 -10.49 -17.01
N THR A 305 12.93 -10.69 -16.68
CA THR A 305 14.05 -10.50 -17.60
C THR A 305 14.32 -11.76 -18.40
N PRO A 306 15.11 -11.67 -19.49
CA PRO A 306 15.70 -12.84 -20.09
C PRO A 306 16.54 -13.58 -19.04
N GLY A 307 16.52 -14.91 -19.08
CA GLY A 307 17.41 -15.72 -18.25
C GLY A 307 18.89 -15.48 -18.57
N PRO A 308 19.81 -16.03 -17.77
CA PRO A 308 21.25 -15.91 -18.01
C PRO A 308 21.66 -16.44 -19.38
N ILE A 309 22.83 -16.01 -19.82
CA ILE A 309 23.51 -16.50 -21.02
C ILE A 309 24.82 -17.15 -20.56
N GLY A 310 24.96 -18.46 -20.72
CA GLY A 310 26.16 -19.18 -20.31
C GLY A 310 27.26 -19.03 -21.35
N VAL A 311 28.48 -18.65 -20.95
CA VAL A 311 29.67 -18.60 -21.81
C VAL A 311 30.37 -19.96 -21.77
N LEU A 312 30.35 -20.66 -22.90
CA LEU A 312 30.95 -21.98 -23.08
C LEU A 312 32.46 -21.89 -23.38
N LYS A 313 32.86 -20.87 -24.14
CA LYS A 313 34.23 -20.70 -24.65
C LYS A 313 34.47 -19.25 -25.05
N SER A 314 35.72 -18.79 -24.94
CA SER A 314 36.16 -17.44 -25.31
C SER A 314 37.42 -17.55 -26.19
N GLU A 315 37.44 -16.88 -27.35
CA GLU A 315 38.50 -16.96 -28.36
C GLU A 315 38.76 -15.58 -28.98
N GLY A 316 39.70 -14.81 -28.44
CA GLY A 316 40.05 -13.49 -28.97
C GLY A 316 38.86 -12.53 -28.89
N ASP A 317 38.34 -12.11 -30.04
CA ASP A 317 37.15 -11.24 -30.19
C ASP A 317 35.85 -12.04 -30.45
N ALA A 318 35.82 -13.34 -30.16
CA ALA A 318 34.64 -14.18 -30.28
C ALA A 318 34.36 -14.98 -29.00
N ILE A 319 33.08 -15.26 -28.77
CA ILE A 319 32.62 -16.15 -27.69
C ILE A 319 31.61 -17.17 -28.21
N TYR A 320 31.53 -18.31 -27.53
CA TYR A 320 30.48 -19.31 -27.74
C TYR A 320 29.59 -19.29 -26.52
N ILE A 321 28.29 -19.15 -26.75
CA ILE A 321 27.28 -19.03 -25.70
C ILE A 321 26.18 -20.07 -25.85
N ALA A 322 25.48 -20.34 -24.77
CA ALA A 322 24.24 -21.10 -24.76
C ALA A 322 23.12 -20.37 -24.03
N PHE A 323 21.88 -20.66 -24.45
CA PHE A 323 20.66 -20.25 -23.74
C PHE A 323 19.99 -21.46 -23.09
N LYS A 324 19.39 -21.22 -21.91
CA LYS A 324 18.42 -22.16 -21.31
C LYS A 324 17.12 -22.25 -22.10
N ASP A 325 16.69 -21.15 -22.71
CA ASP A 325 15.50 -21.10 -23.58
C ASP A 325 15.93 -21.24 -25.06
N PRO A 326 15.55 -22.33 -25.75
CA PRO A 326 15.97 -22.59 -27.12
C PRO A 326 15.32 -21.69 -28.18
N THR A 327 14.33 -20.88 -27.80
CA THR A 327 13.69 -19.91 -28.70
C THR A 327 14.48 -18.60 -28.82
N ARG A 328 15.52 -18.41 -28.00
CA ARG A 328 16.30 -17.16 -27.94
C ARG A 328 17.35 -17.04 -29.04
N THR A 329 17.57 -15.79 -29.43
CA THR A 329 18.60 -15.32 -30.36
C THR A 329 19.15 -13.98 -29.85
N LEU A 330 20.38 -13.63 -30.27
CA LEU A 330 20.93 -12.27 -30.10
C LEU A 330 20.91 -11.53 -31.43
N GLN A 331 20.61 -10.24 -31.38
CA GLN A 331 20.64 -9.34 -32.54
C GLN A 331 22.01 -8.66 -32.65
N ALA A 332 22.47 -8.38 -33.86
CA ALA A 332 23.65 -7.53 -34.06
C ALA A 332 23.45 -6.15 -33.41
N GLY A 333 24.50 -5.61 -32.81
CA GLY A 333 24.49 -4.38 -32.00
C GLY A 333 24.07 -4.57 -30.54
N THR A 334 23.58 -5.76 -30.14
CA THR A 334 23.16 -6.02 -28.75
C THR A 334 24.35 -5.92 -27.81
N ARG A 335 24.21 -5.18 -26.71
CA ARG A 335 25.19 -5.11 -25.64
C ARG A 335 25.15 -6.37 -24.78
N LEU A 336 26.33 -6.83 -24.40
CA LEU A 336 26.56 -7.95 -23.49
C LEU A 336 27.40 -7.46 -22.32
N ARG A 337 27.01 -7.82 -21.10
CA ARG A 337 27.71 -7.44 -19.87
C ARG A 337 27.75 -8.65 -18.93
N GLN A 338 28.79 -8.71 -18.08
CA GLN A 338 28.79 -9.59 -16.91
C GLN A 338 27.82 -9.04 -15.86
N PHE A 339 28.28 -8.31 -14.84
CA PHE A 339 27.42 -7.70 -13.79
C PHE A 339 27.33 -6.17 -13.95
N ASN A 340 26.47 -5.50 -13.17
CA ASN A 340 26.37 -4.04 -12.98
C ASN A 340 27.64 -3.25 -13.32
N ASP A 341 28.71 -3.41 -12.54
CA ASP A 341 29.96 -2.66 -12.69
C ASP A 341 30.99 -3.39 -13.59
N GLY A 342 30.60 -4.52 -14.17
CA GLY A 342 31.43 -5.37 -15.02
C GLY A 342 31.58 -4.86 -16.46
N PRO A 343 32.55 -5.40 -17.21
CA PRO A 343 32.86 -4.96 -18.57
C PRO A 343 31.70 -5.24 -19.55
N GLU A 344 31.53 -4.33 -20.51
CA GLU A 344 30.49 -4.36 -21.53
C GLU A 344 31.09 -4.33 -22.94
N VAL A 345 30.53 -5.15 -23.83
CA VAL A 345 30.91 -5.30 -25.25
C VAL A 345 29.65 -5.34 -26.12
N LYS A 346 29.80 -5.22 -27.45
CA LYS A 346 28.69 -5.40 -28.40
C LYS A 346 28.87 -6.66 -29.24
N ALA A 347 27.78 -7.41 -29.39
CA ALA A 347 27.69 -8.49 -30.37
C ALA A 347 27.57 -7.90 -31.78
N LEU A 348 28.62 -7.99 -32.61
CA LEU A 348 28.59 -7.60 -34.02
C LEU A 348 27.78 -8.59 -34.88
N SER A 349 27.83 -9.88 -34.56
CA SER A 349 27.04 -10.91 -35.23
C SER A 349 26.77 -12.10 -34.32
N SER A 350 25.77 -12.90 -34.66
CA SER A 350 25.40 -14.14 -33.96
C SER A 350 25.13 -15.23 -34.99
N THR A 351 25.86 -16.35 -34.87
CA THR A 351 25.76 -17.51 -35.77
C THR A 351 25.47 -18.74 -34.93
N LYS A 352 24.37 -19.44 -35.22
CA LYS A 352 24.04 -20.71 -34.57
C LYS A 352 25.06 -21.78 -34.95
N VAL A 353 25.52 -22.57 -33.98
CA VAL A 353 26.49 -23.67 -34.19
C VAL A 353 25.99 -24.95 -33.53
N ASP A 354 26.55 -26.09 -33.92
CA ASP A 354 26.34 -27.37 -33.23
C ASP A 354 27.09 -27.37 -31.90
N TYR A 355 26.44 -27.79 -30.80
CA TYR A 355 27.07 -27.96 -29.49
C TYR A 355 28.34 -28.81 -29.58
N ASN A 356 28.29 -29.92 -30.34
CA ASN A 356 29.41 -30.85 -30.49
C ASN A 356 30.58 -30.28 -31.32
N SER A 357 30.38 -29.14 -32.01
CA SER A 357 31.45 -28.43 -32.74
C SER A 357 32.24 -27.47 -31.86
N VAL A 358 31.77 -27.19 -30.63
CA VAL A 358 32.45 -26.30 -29.69
C VAL A 358 33.40 -27.12 -28.82
N ALA A 359 34.69 -26.79 -28.85
CA ALA A 359 35.66 -27.32 -27.89
C ALA A 359 35.46 -26.66 -26.51
N ILE A 360 34.50 -27.17 -25.74
CA ILE A 360 34.18 -26.76 -24.37
C ILE A 360 35.23 -27.33 -23.41
N ASP A 361 35.55 -26.60 -22.35
CA ASP A 361 36.42 -27.09 -21.28
C ASP A 361 35.83 -28.37 -20.62
N PRO A 362 36.64 -29.42 -20.34
CA PRO A 362 36.13 -30.68 -19.79
C PRO A 362 35.37 -30.55 -18.46
N ASP A 363 35.77 -29.64 -17.57
CA ASP A 363 35.12 -29.47 -16.27
C ASP A 363 33.76 -28.76 -16.46
N LEU A 364 33.68 -27.78 -17.37
CA LEU A 364 32.42 -27.15 -17.75
C LEU A 364 31.48 -28.12 -18.48
N ALA A 365 32.01 -28.96 -19.36
CA ALA A 365 31.22 -30.01 -20.01
C ALA A 365 30.62 -30.99 -18.98
N ALA A 366 31.39 -31.39 -17.97
CA ALA A 366 30.90 -32.21 -16.87
C ALA A 366 29.79 -31.51 -16.05
N LYS A 367 29.90 -30.19 -15.80
CA LYS A 367 28.84 -29.39 -15.15
C LYS A 367 27.56 -29.38 -15.98
N ILE A 368 27.65 -29.11 -17.28
CA ILE A 368 26.50 -29.06 -18.20
C ILE A 368 25.78 -30.41 -18.24
N ILE A 369 26.51 -31.52 -18.29
CA ILE A 369 25.96 -32.88 -18.23
C ILE A 369 25.24 -33.13 -16.90
N ALA A 370 25.86 -32.77 -15.77
CA ALA A 370 25.27 -32.94 -14.44
C ALA A 370 24.03 -32.05 -14.20
N ALA A 371 23.93 -30.92 -14.91
CA ALA A 371 22.83 -29.97 -14.79
C ALA A 371 21.56 -30.37 -15.57
N GLN A 372 21.64 -31.25 -16.57
CA GLN A 372 20.51 -31.58 -17.46
C GLN A 372 19.27 -32.07 -16.70
N GLY A 373 18.15 -31.38 -16.87
CA GLY A 373 16.87 -31.72 -16.25
C GLY A 373 16.77 -31.40 -14.74
N THR A 374 17.79 -30.78 -14.15
CA THR A 374 17.81 -30.43 -12.71
C THR A 374 17.18 -29.07 -12.40
N GLY A 375 17.01 -28.21 -13.42
CA GLY A 375 16.60 -26.82 -13.22
C GLY A 375 17.75 -25.85 -12.96
N ASP A 376 19.00 -26.32 -12.84
CA ASP A 376 20.23 -25.51 -12.65
C ASP A 376 20.46 -24.46 -13.76
N LEU A 377 21.42 -23.55 -13.59
CA LEU A 377 21.76 -22.53 -14.58
C LEU A 377 22.42 -23.11 -15.84
N TRP A 378 23.21 -24.19 -15.69
CA TRP A 378 23.86 -24.93 -16.77
C TRP A 378 22.96 -26.02 -17.39
N ASP A 379 21.69 -26.10 -16.99
CA ASP A 379 20.62 -26.85 -17.65
C ASP A 379 20.21 -26.08 -18.92
N ILE A 380 21.15 -26.02 -19.87
CA ILE A 380 21.08 -25.30 -21.14
C ILE A 380 20.52 -26.18 -22.25
N ALA A 381 19.89 -25.56 -23.25
CA ALA A 381 19.46 -26.29 -24.44
C ALA A 381 20.64 -26.43 -25.43
N GLU A 382 21.13 -27.65 -25.65
CA GLU A 382 22.23 -27.94 -26.60
C GLU A 382 21.93 -27.47 -28.03
N ASN A 383 20.64 -27.41 -28.41
CA ASN A 383 20.21 -26.87 -29.70
C ASN A 383 20.11 -25.33 -29.73
N ALA A 384 20.66 -24.62 -28.73
CA ALA A 384 20.59 -23.17 -28.56
C ALA A 384 21.98 -22.52 -28.39
N VAL A 385 22.99 -23.09 -29.05
CA VAL A 385 24.38 -22.63 -28.99
C VAL A 385 24.71 -21.69 -30.15
N TYR A 386 25.43 -20.61 -29.85
CA TYR A 386 25.78 -19.58 -30.83
C TYR A 386 27.23 -19.12 -30.68
N ARG A 387 27.94 -18.96 -31.80
CA ARG A 387 29.17 -18.16 -31.88
C ARG A 387 28.79 -16.70 -32.07
N ILE A 388 29.27 -15.84 -31.18
CA ILE A 388 29.08 -14.38 -31.23
C ILE A 388 30.41 -13.73 -31.61
N GLN A 389 30.39 -12.85 -32.61
CA GLN A 389 31.51 -11.95 -32.88
C GLN A 389 31.34 -10.68 -32.04
N LEU A 390 32.39 -10.23 -31.37
CA LEU A 390 32.39 -9.03 -30.53
C LEU A 390 33.05 -7.85 -31.24
N ASP A 391 32.83 -6.64 -30.72
CA ASP A 391 33.44 -5.39 -31.21
C ASP A 391 34.87 -5.14 -30.70
N GLN A 392 35.33 -5.97 -29.76
CA GLN A 392 36.66 -5.94 -29.15
C GLN A 392 36.99 -7.32 -28.55
N PRO A 393 38.24 -7.59 -28.12
CA PRO A 393 38.59 -8.82 -27.41
C PRO A 393 37.67 -9.09 -26.22
N SER A 394 37.26 -10.34 -26.07
CA SER A 394 36.29 -10.78 -25.06
C SER A 394 36.83 -10.57 -23.64
N PRO A 395 36.12 -9.82 -22.78
CA PRO A 395 36.43 -9.75 -21.36
C PRO A 395 35.86 -10.95 -20.58
N PHE A 396 35.04 -11.80 -21.22
CA PHE A 396 34.36 -12.93 -20.58
C PHE A 396 35.18 -14.21 -20.68
N GLN A 397 35.09 -15.04 -19.65
CA GLN A 397 35.70 -16.36 -19.58
C GLN A 397 34.66 -17.47 -19.76
N ALA A 398 35.09 -18.69 -20.05
CA ALA A 398 34.23 -19.87 -19.94
C ALA A 398 33.77 -20.05 -18.48
N ASP A 399 32.65 -20.77 -18.28
CA ASP A 399 32.02 -20.99 -16.96
C ASP A 399 31.55 -19.69 -16.27
N GLN A 400 31.25 -18.66 -17.07
CA GLN A 400 30.62 -17.42 -16.61
C GLN A 400 29.23 -17.25 -17.21
N PHE A 401 28.36 -16.54 -16.47
CA PHE A 401 27.09 -16.05 -16.98
C PHE A 401 27.18 -14.57 -17.33
N ILE A 402 26.59 -14.20 -18.47
CA ILE A 402 26.43 -12.82 -18.94
C ILE A 402 24.95 -12.54 -19.25
N PHE A 403 24.59 -11.27 -19.41
CA PHE A 403 23.25 -10.87 -19.82
C PHE A 403 23.29 -9.74 -20.86
N THR A 404 22.11 -9.38 -21.35
CA THR A 404 21.93 -8.21 -22.22
C THR A 404 21.14 -7.12 -21.49
N PRO A 405 21.74 -5.96 -21.17
CA PRO A 405 21.03 -4.85 -20.54
C PRO A 405 19.96 -4.24 -21.45
N ASP A 406 20.04 -4.46 -22.77
CA ASP A 406 19.08 -3.96 -23.77
C ASP A 406 17.73 -4.69 -23.75
N ARG A 407 17.54 -5.67 -22.86
CA ARG A 407 16.29 -6.46 -22.75
C ARG A 407 15.73 -6.51 -21.32
N MET A 408 16.08 -5.51 -20.49
CA MET A 408 15.72 -5.39 -19.07
C MET A 408 14.47 -4.51 -18.82
N SER A 409 13.58 -4.35 -19.81
CA SER A 409 12.35 -3.55 -19.72
C SER A 409 12.58 -2.12 -19.17
N SER A 410 13.69 -1.50 -19.58
CA SER A 410 14.15 -0.18 -19.10
C SER A 410 13.13 0.92 -19.39
N GLY A 411 12.93 1.84 -18.44
CA GLY A 411 12.01 2.97 -18.60
C GLY A 411 10.55 2.67 -18.27
N PHE A 412 10.27 1.59 -17.51
CA PHE A 412 8.89 1.23 -17.17
C PHE A 412 8.25 2.25 -16.21
N ILE A 413 6.94 2.43 -16.35
CA ILE A 413 6.14 3.31 -15.48
C ILE A 413 4.94 2.51 -14.97
N PHE A 414 4.79 2.45 -13.65
CA PHE A 414 3.64 1.85 -12.98
C PHE A 414 3.02 2.89 -12.04
N ARG A 415 1.96 3.58 -12.48
CA ARG A 415 1.43 4.76 -11.76
C ARG A 415 -0.08 4.80 -11.59
N ASN A 416 -0.54 5.39 -10.48
CA ASN A 416 -1.97 5.60 -10.18
C ASN A 416 -2.83 4.32 -10.17
N ASN A 417 -2.24 3.14 -9.97
CA ASN A 417 -2.94 1.86 -10.03
C ASN A 417 -3.50 1.44 -8.66
N GLN A 418 -4.53 0.60 -8.66
CA GLN A 418 -5.10 -0.02 -7.45
C GLN A 418 -4.96 -1.54 -7.50
N ILE A 419 -4.20 -2.09 -6.56
CA ILE A 419 -3.80 -3.50 -6.51
C ILE A 419 -4.34 -4.13 -5.24
N THR A 420 -5.15 -5.16 -5.38
CA THR A 420 -5.57 -6.06 -4.29
C THR A 420 -5.13 -7.46 -4.66
N SER A 421 -4.12 -8.01 -3.98
CA SER A 421 -3.50 -9.29 -4.37
C SER A 421 -3.69 -10.35 -3.28
N SER A 422 -3.84 -11.62 -3.67
CA SER A 422 -3.64 -12.78 -2.81
C SER A 422 -2.14 -13.04 -2.58
N TYR A 423 -1.32 -12.88 -3.62
CA TYR A 423 0.12 -13.12 -3.62
C TYR A 423 0.89 -11.80 -3.58
N ARG A 424 1.93 -11.61 -4.41
CA ARG A 424 2.66 -10.34 -4.47
C ARG A 424 1.84 -9.33 -5.28
N GLY A 425 1.92 -8.05 -4.92
CA GLY A 425 1.35 -6.96 -5.70
C GLY A 425 2.18 -6.70 -6.95
N MET A 426 3.50 -6.75 -6.80
CA MET A 426 4.48 -6.59 -7.87
C MET A 426 5.69 -7.51 -7.64
N LEU A 427 6.10 -8.21 -8.69
CA LEU A 427 7.40 -8.88 -8.80
C LEU A 427 8.20 -8.20 -9.91
N LEU A 428 9.35 -7.62 -9.58
CA LEU A 428 10.10 -6.76 -10.49
C LEU A 428 11.50 -7.29 -10.78
N LYS A 429 11.80 -7.31 -12.07
CA LYS A 429 13.10 -7.55 -12.70
C LYS A 429 13.24 -6.54 -13.84
N ALA A 430 13.64 -5.29 -13.55
CA ALA A 430 13.75 -4.23 -14.56
C ALA A 430 14.56 -3.01 -14.10
N ASN A 431 15.08 -2.22 -15.04
CA ASN A 431 15.87 -1.01 -14.76
C ASN A 431 15.10 0.29 -15.06
N ASP A 432 15.63 1.43 -14.58
CA ASP A 432 15.25 2.79 -14.98
C ASP A 432 13.75 3.08 -14.79
N GLY A 433 13.20 2.64 -13.65
CA GLY A 433 11.77 2.45 -13.45
C GLY A 433 11.12 3.39 -12.44
N LEU A 434 9.83 3.68 -12.64
CA LEU A 434 9.00 4.49 -11.75
C LEU A 434 7.78 3.72 -11.25
N ILE A 435 7.64 3.60 -9.93
CA ILE A 435 6.46 3.07 -9.24
C ILE A 435 5.87 4.18 -8.38
N GLU A 436 4.79 4.82 -8.85
CA GLU A 436 4.28 6.08 -8.29
C GLU A 436 2.76 6.09 -7.98
N ASN A 437 2.36 6.65 -6.83
CA ASN A 437 0.96 6.93 -6.48
C ASN A 437 0.03 5.70 -6.51
N ASN A 438 0.55 4.48 -6.41
CA ASN A 438 -0.26 3.27 -6.43
C ASN A 438 -0.81 2.93 -5.04
N ILE A 439 -1.92 2.20 -4.99
CA ILE A 439 -2.44 1.58 -3.77
C ILE A 439 -2.20 0.06 -3.87
N PHE A 440 -1.44 -0.49 -2.93
CA PHE A 440 -1.30 -1.94 -2.74
C PHE A 440 -2.05 -2.32 -1.46
N ARG A 441 -3.03 -3.22 -1.54
CA ARG A 441 -3.88 -3.65 -0.42
C ARG A 441 -3.91 -5.16 -0.29
N GLY A 442 -3.85 -5.67 0.94
CA GLY A 442 -4.10 -7.08 1.26
C GLY A 442 -3.02 -8.07 0.80
N SER A 443 -2.14 -7.68 -0.12
CA SER A 443 -1.08 -8.50 -0.69
C SER A 443 -0.15 -9.11 0.36
N ASN A 444 0.29 -10.34 0.09
CA ASN A 444 1.35 -11.03 0.82
C ASN A 444 2.61 -10.15 0.91
N LYS A 445 3.09 -9.63 -0.23
CA LYS A 445 4.15 -8.60 -0.37
C LYS A 445 3.64 -7.54 -1.35
N ALA A 446 3.89 -6.25 -1.12
CA ALA A 446 3.42 -5.21 -2.04
C ALA A 446 4.32 -5.11 -3.28
N ILE A 447 5.63 -4.90 -3.07
CA ILE A 447 6.62 -4.74 -4.15
C ILE A 447 7.84 -5.58 -3.80
N VAL A 448 8.19 -6.52 -4.67
CA VAL A 448 9.35 -7.40 -4.52
C VAL A 448 10.29 -7.19 -5.69
N ILE A 449 11.55 -6.90 -5.39
CA ILE A 449 12.62 -6.67 -6.36
C ILE A 449 13.68 -7.71 -6.07
N THR A 450 13.79 -8.72 -6.94
CA THR A 450 14.59 -9.92 -6.67
C THR A 450 14.87 -10.72 -7.95
N PRO A 451 16.07 -11.29 -8.11
CA PRO A 451 16.42 -12.10 -9.27
C PRO A 451 15.69 -13.46 -9.33
N GLU A 452 15.26 -14.01 -8.20
CA GLU A 452 14.68 -15.38 -8.06
C GLU A 452 15.54 -16.55 -8.57
N GLY A 453 16.79 -16.28 -8.97
CA GLY A 453 17.74 -17.29 -9.44
C GLY A 453 18.74 -17.75 -8.39
N GLN A 454 19.52 -18.77 -8.75
CA GLN A 454 20.76 -19.12 -8.06
C GLN A 454 21.93 -18.29 -8.65
N SER A 455 22.97 -18.09 -7.84
CA SER A 455 24.27 -17.45 -8.17
C SER A 455 24.24 -16.00 -8.73
N ASP A 456 25.44 -15.52 -9.08
CA ASP A 456 25.72 -14.27 -9.81
C ASP A 456 25.30 -14.34 -11.30
N SER A 457 24.06 -14.78 -11.57
CA SER A 457 23.56 -15.09 -12.92
C SER A 457 22.86 -13.92 -13.62
N HIS A 458 22.81 -12.73 -13.00
CA HIS A 458 22.28 -11.45 -13.52
C HIS A 458 20.80 -11.36 -13.92
N ALA A 459 20.12 -12.50 -14.07
CA ALA A 459 18.70 -12.53 -14.37
C ALA A 459 17.91 -11.85 -13.25
N GLY A 460 17.43 -10.63 -13.52
CA GLY A 460 16.53 -9.90 -12.64
C GLY A 460 17.15 -8.93 -11.65
N ILE A 461 18.40 -8.54 -11.86
CA ILE A 461 18.93 -7.32 -11.27
C ILE A 461 18.08 -6.12 -11.71
N SER A 462 17.87 -5.18 -10.78
CA SER A 462 17.09 -3.96 -11.00
C SER A 462 17.82 -2.74 -10.42
N ASN A 463 18.12 -1.76 -11.27
CA ASN A 463 18.88 -0.56 -10.93
C ASN A 463 18.12 0.71 -11.36
N ASN A 464 18.48 1.87 -10.76
CA ASN A 464 17.89 3.17 -11.08
C ASN A 464 16.36 3.18 -10.94
N LEU A 465 15.86 2.81 -9.75
CA LEU A 465 14.43 2.72 -9.48
C LEU A 465 13.96 3.84 -8.55
N THR A 466 12.78 4.40 -8.84
CA THR A 466 12.05 5.31 -7.95
C THR A 466 10.73 4.69 -7.53
N ILE A 467 10.58 4.43 -6.22
CA ILE A 467 9.36 3.95 -5.58
C ILE A 467 8.82 5.08 -4.72
N ARG A 468 7.80 5.81 -5.18
CA ARG A 468 7.33 7.01 -4.47
C ARG A 468 5.83 7.18 -4.30
N ASN A 469 5.44 7.81 -3.20
CA ASN A 469 4.05 8.21 -2.89
C ASN A 469 3.02 7.06 -2.94
N ASN A 470 3.46 5.79 -2.85
CA ASN A 470 2.57 4.64 -2.86
C ASN A 470 1.93 4.43 -1.47
N ARG A 471 0.73 3.87 -1.44
CA ARG A 471 0.02 3.49 -0.21
C ARG A 471 -0.04 1.97 -0.10
N ILE A 472 0.58 1.42 0.93
CA ILE A 472 0.74 -0.01 1.18
C ILE A 472 -0.09 -0.35 2.42
N ILE A 473 -1.22 -1.02 2.25
CA ILE A 473 -2.30 -1.10 3.24
C ILE A 473 -2.61 -2.57 3.60
N ASN A 474 -2.48 -2.92 4.88
CA ASN A 474 -2.81 -4.25 5.42
C ASN A 474 -2.12 -5.40 4.66
N THR A 475 -0.87 -5.19 4.23
CA THR A 475 -0.03 -6.19 3.56
C THR A 475 0.80 -6.99 4.57
N GLY A 476 1.54 -8.00 4.12
CA GLY A 476 2.21 -8.93 5.03
C GLY A 476 1.27 -10.02 5.54
N ASN A 477 0.18 -10.32 4.81
CA ASN A 477 -0.67 -11.50 5.05
C ASN A 477 0.05 -12.78 4.64
N HIS A 478 1.28 -12.94 5.13
CA HIS A 478 2.18 -14.02 4.79
C HIS A 478 1.62 -15.36 5.25
N TYR A 479 1.73 -16.35 4.37
CA TYR A 479 1.95 -17.73 4.80
C TYR A 479 3.22 -17.79 5.65
N PHE A 480 3.31 -18.66 6.66
CA PHE A 480 4.55 -18.79 7.43
C PHE A 480 5.66 -19.36 6.54
N TRP A 481 6.50 -18.48 5.99
CA TRP A 481 7.49 -18.80 4.96
C TRP A 481 8.91 -18.43 5.44
N PRO A 482 9.50 -19.22 6.34
CA PRO A 482 10.81 -18.93 6.92
C PRO A 482 11.96 -19.02 5.91
N GLU A 483 11.80 -19.80 4.84
CA GLU A 483 12.69 -19.90 3.67
C GLU A 483 12.45 -18.84 2.58
N SER A 484 11.75 -17.74 2.88
CA SER A 484 11.58 -16.60 1.95
C SER A 484 12.47 -15.42 2.33
N GLU A 485 13.57 -15.20 1.60
CA GLU A 485 14.39 -13.99 1.73
C GLU A 485 13.64 -12.69 1.36
N GLN A 486 12.57 -12.83 0.56
CA GLN A 486 11.72 -11.73 0.07
C GLN A 486 10.85 -11.10 1.19
N ALA A 487 11.08 -11.41 2.47
CA ALA A 487 10.28 -10.88 3.58
C ALA A 487 10.31 -9.33 3.57
N GLY A 488 9.16 -8.69 3.77
CA GLY A 488 9.00 -7.25 3.60
C GLY A 488 7.77 -6.89 2.76
N ALA A 489 7.10 -5.78 3.09
CA ALA A 489 6.06 -5.25 2.20
C ALA A 489 6.66 -4.59 0.95
N ILE A 490 7.77 -3.85 1.10
CA ILE A 490 8.75 -3.63 0.02
C ILE A 490 10.01 -4.44 0.36
N ALA A 491 10.48 -5.24 -0.59
CA ALA A 491 11.70 -6.03 -0.42
C ALA A 491 12.66 -5.90 -1.61
N LEU A 492 13.90 -5.48 -1.31
CA LEU A 492 15.08 -5.72 -2.14
C LEU A 492 15.77 -6.95 -1.55
N SER A 493 15.84 -8.05 -2.30
CA SER A 493 16.40 -9.32 -1.78
C SER A 493 17.10 -10.13 -2.88
N ALA A 494 18.41 -10.35 -2.72
CA ALA A 494 19.24 -11.13 -3.63
C ALA A 494 20.34 -11.90 -2.86
N SER A 495 19.94 -12.72 -1.90
CA SER A 495 20.85 -13.47 -1.02
C SER A 495 21.79 -14.42 -1.78
N ASN A 496 21.39 -14.89 -2.97
CA ASN A 496 22.18 -15.75 -3.84
C ASN A 496 23.25 -15.01 -4.67
N VAL A 497 23.23 -13.67 -4.71
CA VAL A 497 24.24 -12.83 -5.37
C VAL A 497 25.38 -12.55 -4.38
N LYS A 498 26.63 -12.80 -4.81
CA LYS A 498 27.83 -12.76 -3.94
C LYS A 498 28.99 -11.96 -4.50
N SER A 499 29.13 -11.89 -5.82
CA SER A 499 30.23 -11.17 -6.49
C SER A 499 30.23 -9.66 -6.24
N GLN A 500 29.04 -9.06 -6.07
CA GLN A 500 28.83 -7.65 -5.73
C GLN A 500 27.41 -7.43 -5.20
N LEU A 501 27.04 -6.16 -5.00
CA LEU A 501 25.70 -5.76 -4.60
C LEU A 501 24.77 -5.73 -5.83
N ALA A 502 23.66 -6.47 -5.75
CA ALA A 502 22.71 -6.68 -6.83
C ALA A 502 22.04 -5.37 -7.26
N PHE A 503 21.51 -4.58 -6.32
CA PHE A 503 20.69 -3.41 -6.63
C PHE A 503 21.49 -2.11 -6.47
N ASP A 504 21.37 -1.18 -7.43
CA ASP A 504 22.03 0.13 -7.39
C ASP A 504 21.06 1.28 -7.67
N ASN A 505 21.31 2.42 -7.01
CA ASN A 505 20.60 3.69 -7.19
C ASN A 505 19.07 3.54 -7.03
N ILE A 506 18.64 3.23 -5.80
CA ILE A 506 17.23 2.98 -5.47
C ILE A 506 16.69 4.09 -4.57
N THR A 507 15.67 4.82 -5.03
CA THR A 507 14.96 5.83 -4.24
C THR A 507 13.62 5.28 -3.76
N ILE A 508 13.38 5.31 -2.45
CA ILE A 508 12.14 4.93 -1.79
C ILE A 508 11.66 6.15 -1.00
N GLU A 509 10.69 6.91 -1.51
CA GLU A 509 10.31 8.19 -0.91
C GLU A 509 8.80 8.51 -0.82
N GLY A 510 8.37 9.18 0.25
CA GLY A 510 6.97 9.61 0.42
C GLY A 510 5.93 8.49 0.53
N ASN A 511 6.34 7.21 0.57
CA ASN A 511 5.40 6.09 0.64
C ASN A 511 4.76 6.00 2.04
N THR A 512 3.49 5.59 2.08
CA THR A 512 2.76 5.31 3.32
C THR A 512 2.54 3.82 3.47
N PHE A 513 3.09 3.21 4.52
CA PHE A 513 2.84 1.84 4.93
C PHE A 513 1.84 1.90 6.09
N ASP A 514 0.71 1.19 6.02
CA ASP A 514 -0.36 1.27 7.02
C ASP A 514 -0.91 -0.13 7.35
N GLY A 515 -0.84 -0.52 8.62
CA GLY A 515 -1.34 -1.83 9.07
C GLY A 515 -0.52 -3.02 8.55
N VAL A 516 0.71 -2.79 8.11
CA VAL A 516 1.61 -3.85 7.60
C VAL A 516 1.96 -4.81 8.73
N ARG A 517 1.85 -6.11 8.43
CA ARG A 517 2.11 -7.22 9.35
C ARG A 517 3.57 -7.65 9.21
N GLY A 518 4.35 -7.47 10.27
CA GLY A 518 5.80 -7.71 10.24
C GLY A 518 6.57 -6.67 9.44
N LEU A 519 7.69 -7.10 8.85
CA LEU A 519 8.67 -6.24 8.20
C LEU A 519 8.05 -5.35 7.11
N ASN A 520 8.26 -4.03 7.21
CA ASN A 520 7.73 -3.09 6.23
C ASN A 520 8.68 -2.93 5.05
N LEU A 521 9.97 -2.77 5.33
CA LEU A 521 11.01 -2.49 4.33
C LEU A 521 12.25 -3.35 4.56
N ASN A 522 12.58 -4.17 3.56
CA ASN A 522 13.81 -4.97 3.50
C ASN A 522 14.75 -4.39 2.43
N ILE A 523 15.95 -3.98 2.84
CA ILE A 523 17.03 -3.52 1.98
C ILE A 523 18.19 -4.50 2.15
N SER A 524 18.20 -5.53 1.31
CA SER A 524 19.29 -6.52 1.29
C SER A 524 20.03 -6.50 -0.05
N ASN A 525 21.36 -6.63 -0.03
CA ASN A 525 22.21 -6.75 -1.21
C ASN A 525 22.13 -5.55 -2.17
N ALA A 526 22.22 -4.32 -1.63
CA ALA A 526 21.98 -3.07 -2.37
C ALA A 526 23.00 -1.96 -2.07
N LYS A 527 23.37 -1.16 -3.08
CA LYS A 527 24.15 0.08 -2.95
C LYS A 527 23.34 1.33 -3.34
N ASN A 528 23.75 2.49 -2.83
CA ASN A 528 23.18 3.81 -3.17
C ASN A 528 21.66 3.89 -2.98
N VAL A 529 21.17 3.52 -1.79
CA VAL A 529 19.73 3.51 -1.48
C VAL A 529 19.33 4.75 -0.69
N LYS A 530 18.37 5.52 -1.20
CA LYS A 530 17.79 6.70 -0.53
C LYS A 530 16.41 6.37 0.01
N VAL A 531 16.23 6.44 1.32
CA VAL A 531 14.94 6.23 2.00
C VAL A 531 14.51 7.54 2.63
N SER A 532 13.52 8.24 2.06
CA SER A 532 13.17 9.60 2.54
C SER A 532 11.68 9.95 2.60
N GLY A 533 11.23 10.55 3.70
CA GLY A 533 9.86 11.04 3.84
C GLY A 533 8.78 9.95 3.92
N ASN A 534 9.15 8.67 4.08
CA ASN A 534 8.19 7.58 4.18
C ASN A 534 7.52 7.58 5.56
N THR A 535 6.24 7.24 5.60
CA THR A 535 5.46 7.14 6.83
C THR A 535 5.03 5.70 7.06
N PHE A 536 5.35 5.13 8.21
CA PHE A 536 4.98 3.78 8.62
C PHE A 536 3.98 3.87 9.78
N LEU A 537 2.72 3.61 9.51
CA LEU A 537 1.59 3.67 10.44
C LEU A 537 1.22 2.26 10.93
N ASN A 538 0.87 2.14 12.21
CA ASN A 538 0.16 0.96 12.75
C ASN A 538 0.89 -0.39 12.47
N THR A 539 2.22 -0.38 12.52
CA THR A 539 3.07 -1.50 12.04
C THR A 539 3.05 -2.67 13.02
N HIS A 540 3.14 -3.93 12.57
CA HIS A 540 3.27 -5.09 13.47
C HIS A 540 2.13 -5.24 14.51
N ASN A 541 0.90 -4.84 14.17
CA ASN A 541 -0.27 -5.01 15.06
C ASN A 541 -0.60 -6.49 15.33
N VAL A 542 -0.18 -7.41 14.44
CA VAL A 542 -0.27 -8.86 14.61
C VAL A 542 1.08 -9.50 14.32
N SER A 543 1.32 -10.69 14.89
CA SER A 543 2.56 -11.45 14.68
C SER A 543 2.74 -11.83 13.21
N ASN A 544 3.97 -11.70 12.72
CA ASN A 544 4.38 -12.19 11.40
C ASN A 544 5.07 -13.56 11.46
N GLY A 545 4.99 -14.26 12.60
CA GLY A 545 5.61 -15.57 12.81
C GLY A 545 7.11 -15.58 12.51
N SER A 546 7.53 -16.53 11.66
CA SER A 546 8.93 -16.83 11.34
C SER A 546 9.36 -16.39 9.92
N ASN A 547 8.64 -15.47 9.28
CA ASN A 547 8.91 -15.10 7.88
C ASN A 547 10.35 -14.59 7.65
N GLY A 548 11.07 -15.22 6.72
CA GLY A 548 12.48 -14.94 6.44
C GLY A 548 13.48 -15.40 7.50
N ALA A 549 13.05 -16.16 8.53
CA ALA A 549 13.92 -16.56 9.65
C ALA A 549 15.11 -17.44 9.23
N GLN A 550 15.02 -18.25 8.17
CA GLN A 550 16.17 -19.02 7.67
C GLN A 550 17.27 -18.11 7.07
N PHE A 551 16.89 -16.92 6.62
CA PHE A 551 17.83 -15.86 6.17
C PHE A 551 18.26 -14.93 7.31
N GLY A 552 17.87 -15.25 8.55
CA GLY A 552 18.18 -14.47 9.75
C GLY A 552 17.40 -13.16 9.89
N ILE A 553 16.38 -12.93 9.04
CA ILE A 553 15.58 -11.69 9.05
C ILE A 553 14.80 -11.62 10.37
N ASP A 554 14.92 -10.49 11.09
CA ASP A 554 14.18 -10.23 12.33
C ASP A 554 12.73 -9.82 12.02
N PRO A 555 11.71 -10.66 12.34
CA PRO A 555 10.32 -10.35 12.05
C PRO A 555 9.72 -9.28 12.98
N SER A 556 10.50 -8.73 13.92
CA SER A 556 10.12 -7.66 14.85
C SER A 556 10.69 -6.28 14.50
N THR A 557 11.37 -6.12 13.35
CA THR A 557 11.87 -4.82 12.90
C THR A 557 11.01 -4.17 11.80
N VAL A 558 10.84 -2.85 11.85
CA VAL A 558 10.11 -2.11 10.80
C VAL A 558 10.95 -1.97 9.53
N ILE A 559 12.25 -1.70 9.68
CA ILE A 559 13.22 -1.59 8.58
C ILE A 559 14.39 -2.52 8.83
N TRP A 560 14.72 -3.35 7.85
CA TRP A 560 15.86 -4.27 7.86
C TRP A 560 16.88 -3.87 6.80
N VAL A 561 18.16 -3.80 7.17
CA VAL A 561 19.27 -3.51 6.26
C VAL A 561 20.38 -4.54 6.45
N LYS A 562 20.80 -5.21 5.37
CA LYS A 562 21.85 -6.25 5.38
C LYS A 562 22.63 -6.28 4.07
N ASP A 563 23.92 -6.55 4.12
CA ASP A 563 24.80 -6.63 2.94
C ASP A 563 24.57 -5.43 2.01
N ALA A 564 24.69 -4.20 2.52
CA ALA A 564 24.34 -2.98 1.78
C ALA A 564 25.35 -1.86 1.98
N ASP A 565 25.43 -0.94 1.01
CA ASP A 565 26.38 0.18 1.06
C ASP A 565 25.71 1.51 0.68
N MET A 566 26.20 2.61 1.25
CA MET A 566 25.73 3.97 0.95
C MET A 566 24.19 4.13 1.04
N VAL A 567 23.59 3.60 2.12
CA VAL A 567 22.15 3.80 2.41
C VAL A 567 21.95 5.07 3.24
N SER A 568 20.99 5.90 2.86
CA SER A 568 20.66 7.15 3.56
C SER A 568 19.20 7.21 4.01
N PHE A 569 18.99 7.68 5.24
CA PHE A 569 17.65 7.85 5.82
C PHE A 569 17.38 9.34 6.10
N VAL A 570 16.26 9.88 5.63
CA VAL A 570 15.90 11.31 5.83
C VAL A 570 14.40 11.47 6.10
N ASN A 571 14.02 12.06 7.24
CA ASN A 571 12.64 12.45 7.55
C ASN A 571 11.59 11.32 7.43
N ASN A 572 11.96 10.06 7.66
CA ASN A 572 10.99 8.96 7.73
C ASN A 572 10.36 8.92 9.14
N ARG A 573 9.06 8.61 9.21
CA ARG A 573 8.25 8.68 10.43
C ARG A 573 7.59 7.32 10.69
N ILE A 574 7.82 6.71 11.85
CA ILE A 574 7.13 5.49 12.29
C ILE A 574 6.11 5.89 13.36
N ASP A 575 4.84 5.98 12.97
CA ASP A 575 3.71 6.23 13.87
C ASP A 575 3.15 4.90 14.35
N LYS A 576 3.11 4.71 15.68
CA LYS A 576 2.48 3.54 16.32
C LYS A 576 3.07 2.19 15.88
N MET A 577 4.19 1.82 16.50
CA MET A 577 4.69 0.44 16.50
C MET A 577 3.80 -0.44 17.38
N GLY A 578 3.23 -1.49 16.79
CA GLY A 578 2.41 -2.51 17.43
C GLY A 578 3.22 -3.49 18.29
N PRO A 579 2.55 -4.42 19.01
CA PRO A 579 3.16 -5.19 20.09
C PRO A 579 4.18 -6.24 19.63
N TYR A 580 4.23 -6.53 18.33
CA TYR A 580 5.18 -7.47 17.73
C TYR A 580 6.40 -6.78 17.11
N SER A 581 6.52 -5.45 17.18
CA SER A 581 7.76 -4.75 16.81
C SER A 581 8.55 -4.32 18.04
N THR A 582 9.87 -4.57 18.03
CA THR A 582 10.78 -4.17 19.11
C THR A 582 11.90 -3.25 18.63
N VAL A 583 12.13 -3.16 17.31
CA VAL A 583 13.26 -2.42 16.71
C VAL A 583 12.79 -1.56 15.53
N PRO A 584 12.97 -0.23 15.55
CA PRO A 584 12.56 0.63 14.43
C PRO A 584 13.37 0.36 13.15
N ILE A 585 14.68 0.18 13.29
CA ILE A 585 15.59 -0.17 12.20
C ILE A 585 16.70 -1.08 12.72
N ARG A 586 16.96 -2.18 12.02
CA ARG A 586 18.08 -3.09 12.30
C ARG A 586 19.05 -3.09 11.12
N ILE A 587 20.33 -2.83 11.43
CA ILE A 587 21.44 -2.84 10.48
C ILE A 587 22.34 -4.04 10.84
N MET A 588 22.61 -4.89 9.86
CA MET A 588 23.39 -6.12 10.06
C MET A 588 24.86 -5.95 9.67
N SER A 589 25.70 -6.89 10.09
CA SER A 589 27.06 -7.04 9.58
C SER A 589 27.08 -7.21 8.05
N GLY A 590 28.21 -6.85 7.42
CA GLY A 590 28.31 -6.76 5.96
C GLY A 590 27.74 -5.46 5.37
N THR A 591 27.26 -4.54 6.22
CA THR A 591 26.67 -3.26 5.81
C THR A 591 27.62 -2.09 6.10
N SER A 592 27.80 -1.17 5.15
CA SER A 592 28.70 -0.01 5.26
C SER A 592 28.06 1.33 4.84
N ASN A 593 28.73 2.45 5.19
CA ASN A 593 28.37 3.82 4.81
C ASN A 593 26.91 4.23 5.05
N ILE A 594 26.30 3.73 6.14
CA ILE A 594 24.91 4.04 6.49
C ILE A 594 24.81 5.40 7.17
N THR A 595 24.06 6.31 6.56
CA THR A 595 23.92 7.69 7.04
C THR A 595 22.56 7.94 7.66
N ARG A 596 22.55 8.67 8.79
CA ARG A 596 21.35 9.17 9.49
C ARG A 596 20.34 8.11 9.96
N ALA A 597 20.68 6.82 10.04
CA ALA A 597 19.74 5.78 10.48
C ALA A 597 18.98 6.11 11.79
N GLN A 598 19.67 6.62 12.82
CA GLN A 598 19.08 6.96 14.11
C GLN A 598 18.39 8.34 14.19
N GLY A 599 18.46 9.17 13.14
CA GLY A 599 17.86 10.53 13.13
C GLY A 599 16.91 10.81 11.95
N GLY A 600 17.06 10.06 10.86
CA GLY A 600 16.22 10.08 9.67
C GLY A 600 15.17 8.97 9.63
N VAL A 601 15.11 8.12 10.66
CA VAL A 601 13.99 7.23 10.96
C VAL A 601 13.53 7.55 12.38
N GLN A 602 12.42 8.28 12.50
CA GLN A 602 11.91 8.80 13.77
C GLN A 602 10.65 8.04 14.16
N VAL A 603 10.69 7.34 15.30
CA VAL A 603 9.45 6.85 15.92
C VAL A 603 8.71 8.04 16.51
N VAL A 604 7.41 8.14 16.21
CA VAL A 604 6.53 9.15 16.79
C VAL A 604 6.39 8.87 18.27
N ARG A 605 6.78 9.86 19.06
CA ARG A 605 6.66 9.85 20.52
C ARG A 605 5.51 10.78 20.92
N PRO A 606 4.96 10.61 22.14
CA PRO A 606 4.25 11.70 22.79
C PRO A 606 5.11 12.98 22.78
N ASP A 607 4.46 14.12 22.62
CA ASP A 607 5.09 15.44 22.71
C ASP A 607 5.40 15.73 24.18
N GLU A 608 6.68 15.85 24.51
CA GLU A 608 7.14 16.06 25.88
C GLU A 608 6.77 17.45 26.42
N THR A 609 6.30 18.38 25.57
CA THR A 609 5.91 19.74 25.98
C THR A 609 4.47 19.87 26.46
N VAL A 610 3.62 18.86 26.23
CA VAL A 610 2.18 18.91 26.57
C VAL A 610 1.80 17.92 27.67
N GLY A 611 0.71 18.22 28.37
CA GLY A 611 0.02 17.25 29.21
C GLY A 611 -0.88 16.33 28.39
N TYR A 612 -1.07 15.10 28.85
CA TYR A 612 -1.99 14.11 28.31
C TYR A 612 -3.01 13.65 29.34
N THR A 613 -4.25 13.47 28.90
CA THR A 613 -5.24 12.64 29.60
C THR A 613 -5.06 11.20 29.17
N ILE A 614 -4.87 10.29 30.12
CA ILE A 614 -4.75 8.85 29.89
C ILE A 614 -6.11 8.22 30.22
N LYS A 615 -6.93 7.85 29.23
CA LYS A 615 -8.28 7.26 29.46
C LYS A 615 -8.29 5.75 29.23
N ASN A 616 -8.97 4.99 30.09
CA ASN A 616 -9.03 3.54 30.00
C ASN A 616 -10.08 3.05 28.97
N ARG A 617 -9.73 2.09 28.10
CA ARG A 617 -10.63 1.56 27.06
C ARG A 617 -11.89 0.89 27.61
N ASN A 618 -11.83 0.31 28.81
CA ASN A 618 -12.97 -0.40 29.40
C ASN A 618 -13.99 0.52 30.07
N SER A 619 -13.56 1.68 30.59
CA SER A 619 -14.40 2.54 31.44
C SER A 619 -14.63 3.95 30.88
N GLY A 620 -13.84 4.38 29.90
CA GLY A 620 -13.77 5.77 29.41
C GLY A 620 -13.20 6.78 30.42
N LYS A 621 -12.84 6.33 31.63
CA LYS A 621 -12.39 7.18 32.75
C LYS A 621 -10.92 7.55 32.61
N ALA A 622 -10.59 8.75 33.09
CA ALA A 622 -9.23 9.26 33.11
C ALA A 622 -8.45 8.73 34.32
N LEU A 623 -7.19 8.42 34.09
CA LEU A 623 -6.20 8.11 35.12
C LEU A 623 -5.79 9.41 35.84
N GLY A 624 -5.72 9.40 37.17
CA GLY A 624 -5.27 10.54 37.95
C GLY A 624 -4.78 10.14 39.35
N ILE A 625 -4.38 11.11 40.15
CA ILE A 625 -3.93 10.86 41.53
C ILE A 625 -5.13 10.86 42.47
N LYS A 626 -5.21 9.84 43.33
CA LYS A 626 -6.24 9.74 44.37
C LYS A 626 -6.26 11.00 45.24
N GLU A 627 -7.45 11.57 45.40
CA GLU A 627 -7.70 12.77 46.22
C GLU A 627 -6.83 13.99 45.82
N ASN A 628 -6.35 14.03 44.56
CA ASN A 628 -5.44 15.07 44.04
C ASN A 628 -4.11 15.20 44.82
N ALA A 629 -3.72 14.16 45.56
CA ALA A 629 -2.54 14.19 46.42
C ALA A 629 -1.24 14.42 45.62
N ALA A 630 -0.24 15.02 46.27
CA ALA A 630 1.04 15.39 45.67
C ALA A 630 2.28 14.83 46.39
N ALA A 631 2.08 13.92 47.36
CA ALA A 631 3.16 13.29 48.13
C ALA A 631 3.68 12.01 47.46
N ASP A 632 4.94 11.65 47.72
CA ASP A 632 5.50 10.36 47.32
C ASP A 632 4.71 9.20 47.95
N GLY A 633 4.43 8.15 47.16
CA GLY A 633 3.57 7.04 47.56
C GLY A 633 2.07 7.26 47.34
N SER A 634 1.64 8.43 46.86
CA SER A 634 0.22 8.67 46.54
C SER A 634 -0.24 7.74 45.43
N ASN A 635 -1.40 7.10 45.62
CA ASN A 635 -1.93 6.08 44.70
C ASN A 635 -2.47 6.72 43.40
N VAL A 636 -2.28 6.01 42.30
CA VAL A 636 -2.92 6.32 41.02
C VAL A 636 -4.25 5.57 40.91
N GLU A 637 -5.32 6.27 40.54
CA GLU A 637 -6.68 5.73 40.38
C GLU A 637 -7.27 6.13 39.02
N GLN A 638 -8.41 5.54 38.63
CA GLN A 638 -9.25 6.11 37.57
C GLN A 638 -10.45 6.87 38.17
N ARG A 639 -10.91 7.90 37.46
CA ARG A 639 -12.14 8.63 37.77
C ARG A 639 -12.75 9.23 36.50
N ALA A 640 -14.03 9.61 36.52
CA ALA A 640 -14.60 10.52 35.54
C ALA A 640 -13.65 11.71 35.27
N TYR A 641 -13.51 12.10 34.01
CA TYR A 641 -12.64 13.21 33.62
C TYR A 641 -13.28 14.55 34.02
N THR A 642 -12.56 15.36 34.78
CA THR A 642 -13.03 16.67 35.28
C THR A 642 -12.16 17.84 34.82
N GLY A 643 -11.14 17.59 34.00
CA GLY A 643 -10.13 18.61 33.65
C GLY A 643 -9.20 18.98 34.81
N ALA A 644 -9.21 18.24 35.92
CA ALA A 644 -8.29 18.48 37.03
C ALA A 644 -6.84 18.15 36.63
N VAL A 645 -5.89 19.01 36.97
CA VAL A 645 -4.44 18.82 36.69
C VAL A 645 -3.85 17.54 37.30
N SER A 646 -4.51 16.95 38.29
CA SER A 646 -4.16 15.62 38.83
C SER A 646 -4.43 14.46 37.86
N GLN A 647 -5.22 14.69 36.82
CA GLN A 647 -5.49 13.76 35.70
C GLN A 647 -4.58 14.02 34.48
N ALA A 648 -3.64 14.96 34.59
CA ALA A 648 -2.74 15.37 33.52
C ALA A 648 -1.36 14.73 33.66
N TRP A 649 -0.87 14.15 32.57
CA TRP A 649 0.36 13.36 32.53
C TRP A 649 1.28 13.80 31.39
N GLN A 650 2.49 14.22 31.71
CA GLN A 650 3.54 14.52 30.73
C GLN A 650 4.41 13.26 30.55
N PHE A 651 4.62 12.84 29.31
CA PHE A 651 5.60 11.80 28.99
C PHE A 651 6.96 12.48 28.79
N VAL A 652 8.00 11.94 29.42
CA VAL A 652 9.39 12.43 29.30
C VAL A 652 10.23 11.27 28.77
N ASP A 653 10.95 11.45 27.66
CA ASP A 653 11.76 10.38 27.06
C ASP A 653 12.96 10.04 27.96
N ASP A 654 13.17 8.75 28.19
CA ASP A 654 14.36 8.19 28.85
C ASP A 654 15.29 7.49 27.83
N GLY A 655 14.92 7.56 26.54
CA GLY A 655 15.61 6.92 25.44
C GLY A 655 15.24 5.44 25.27
N ASN A 656 15.71 4.84 24.16
CA ASN A 656 15.47 3.44 23.82
C ASN A 656 13.98 2.99 23.81
N GLY A 657 13.04 3.93 23.64
CA GLY A 657 11.60 3.66 23.62
C GLY A 657 10.94 3.58 25.00
N TYR A 658 11.61 4.03 26.05
CA TYR A 658 11.07 4.14 27.41
C TYR A 658 10.81 5.60 27.78
N TYR A 659 9.76 5.80 28.56
CA TYR A 659 9.33 7.09 29.09
C TYR A 659 9.22 7.05 30.61
N LYS A 660 9.49 8.17 31.25
CA LYS A 660 8.93 8.48 32.57
C LYS A 660 7.60 9.17 32.37
N ILE A 661 6.59 8.85 33.19
CA ILE A 661 5.25 9.43 33.09
C ILE A 661 5.04 10.35 34.30
N LYS A 662 5.23 11.66 34.10
CA LYS A 662 5.14 12.69 35.15
C LYS A 662 3.70 13.13 35.32
N ASN A 663 3.19 13.15 36.55
CA ASN A 663 1.93 13.82 36.87
C ASN A 663 2.17 15.34 37.02
N ILE A 664 1.42 16.16 36.28
CA ILE A 664 1.67 17.61 36.23
C ILE A 664 1.36 18.30 37.56
N ASN A 665 0.28 17.91 38.26
CA ASN A 665 -0.11 18.48 39.56
C ASN A 665 0.95 18.32 40.67
N SER A 666 1.83 17.32 40.58
CA SER A 666 2.74 16.94 41.68
C SER A 666 4.22 16.94 41.32
N ASP A 667 4.55 17.17 40.05
CA ASP A 667 5.89 17.01 39.44
C ASP A 667 6.58 15.67 39.75
N LYS A 668 5.78 14.61 39.94
CA LYS A 668 6.26 13.27 40.32
C LYS A 668 5.94 12.22 39.28
N PHE A 669 6.74 11.17 39.25
CA PHE A 669 6.71 10.15 38.21
C PHE A 669 5.97 8.89 38.67
N MET A 670 5.10 8.38 37.79
CA MET A 670 4.40 7.12 37.99
C MET A 670 5.39 5.95 38.03
N GLY A 671 5.26 5.09 39.03
CA GLY A 671 6.03 3.84 39.11
C GLY A 671 5.35 2.79 39.98
N ILE A 672 5.88 1.57 39.90
CA ILE A 672 5.40 0.46 40.74
C ILE A 672 5.91 0.61 42.16
N SER A 673 5.01 0.49 43.14
CA SER A 673 5.34 0.50 44.57
C SER A 673 6.34 -0.59 44.95
N SER A 674 7.33 -0.24 45.80
CA SER A 674 8.34 -1.17 46.35
C SER A 674 9.06 -2.01 45.29
N PRO A 675 9.49 -1.38 44.17
CA PRO A 675 9.91 -1.97 42.89
C PRO A 675 9.38 -3.38 42.55
N SER A 676 8.11 -3.66 42.87
CA SER A 676 7.59 -5.02 42.86
C SER A 676 7.48 -5.58 41.43
N MET A 677 7.66 -6.89 41.29
CA MET A 677 7.40 -7.63 40.05
C MET A 677 6.13 -8.49 40.11
N VAL A 678 5.38 -8.44 41.22
CA VAL A 678 4.19 -9.27 41.46
C VAL A 678 2.94 -8.61 40.87
N ASP A 679 2.03 -9.43 40.35
CA ASP A 679 0.70 -9.01 39.91
C ASP A 679 -0.08 -8.35 41.06
N GLY A 680 -0.81 -7.27 40.77
CA GLY A 680 -1.58 -6.52 41.76
C GLY A 680 -0.78 -5.46 42.54
N ALA A 681 0.53 -5.35 42.33
CA ALA A 681 1.30 -4.25 42.90
C ALA A 681 0.81 -2.89 42.37
N LYS A 682 0.73 -1.89 43.24
CA LYS A 682 0.07 -0.62 42.97
C LYS A 682 0.95 0.33 42.16
N ASN A 683 0.31 1.16 41.35
CA ASN A 683 0.92 2.34 40.78
C ASN A 683 0.83 3.50 41.76
N ILE A 684 1.97 4.14 42.00
CA ILE A 684 2.12 5.32 42.84
C ILE A 684 2.86 6.41 42.07
N ILE A 685 2.75 7.65 42.51
CA ILE A 685 3.71 8.71 42.14
C ILE A 685 4.85 8.78 43.17
N GLY A 686 6.04 9.16 42.71
CA GLY A 686 7.17 9.49 43.57
C GLY A 686 8.22 10.34 42.86
N SER A 687 9.18 10.86 43.62
CA SER A 687 10.33 11.60 43.11
C SER A 687 11.10 10.80 42.05
N ASP A 688 11.75 11.46 41.09
CA ASP A 688 12.56 10.79 40.07
C ASP A 688 13.78 10.10 40.72
N ASN A 689 13.83 8.78 40.62
CA ASN A 689 14.99 7.98 41.03
C ASN A 689 15.64 7.22 39.86
N ARG A 690 15.15 7.44 38.63
CA ARG A 690 15.57 6.77 37.38
C ARG A 690 15.59 5.23 37.43
N ALA A 691 14.91 4.61 38.40
CA ALA A 691 14.86 3.16 38.50
C ALA A 691 13.87 2.56 37.49
N SER A 692 14.14 1.33 37.04
CA SER A 692 13.35 0.66 35.99
C SER A 692 11.87 0.47 36.34
N ASN A 693 11.46 0.59 37.60
CA ASN A 693 10.05 0.55 38.00
C ASN A 693 9.28 1.86 37.71
N GLN A 694 9.97 2.98 37.44
CA GLN A 694 9.40 4.25 36.95
C GLN A 694 9.48 4.42 35.42
N LEU A 695 10.03 3.42 34.71
CA LEU A 695 10.23 3.46 33.25
C LEU A 695 9.19 2.61 32.53
N TRP A 696 8.57 3.21 31.51
CA TRP A 696 7.40 2.68 30.84
C TRP A 696 7.56 2.69 29.32
N GLN A 697 7.23 1.59 28.67
CA GLN A 697 7.13 1.48 27.22
C GLN A 697 5.66 1.67 26.79
N LEU A 698 5.43 2.53 25.80
CA LEU A 698 4.14 2.62 25.11
C LEU A 698 4.10 1.60 23.99
N VAL A 699 3.14 0.69 24.04
CA VAL A 699 2.94 -0.37 23.04
C VAL A 699 1.59 -0.15 22.38
N TYR A 700 1.56 0.22 21.09
CA TYR A 700 0.28 0.43 20.40
C TYR A 700 -0.44 -0.90 20.19
N VAL A 701 -1.77 -0.92 20.28
CA VAL A 701 -2.60 -2.14 20.12
C VAL A 701 -3.79 -1.96 19.18
N GLY A 702 -3.73 -0.97 18.28
CA GLY A 702 -4.82 -0.66 17.35
C GLY A 702 -5.87 0.31 17.92
N ASP A 703 -6.76 0.78 17.04
CA ASP A 703 -7.91 1.64 17.34
C ASP A 703 -7.61 2.92 18.15
N GLY A 704 -6.37 3.43 18.12
CA GLY A 704 -5.96 4.58 18.95
C GLY A 704 -5.57 4.25 20.40
N PHE A 705 -5.50 2.96 20.78
CA PHE A 705 -5.16 2.52 22.13
C PHE A 705 -3.73 1.97 22.26
N TYR A 706 -3.18 2.11 23.46
CA TYR A 706 -1.87 1.66 23.87
C TYR A 706 -1.95 0.80 25.13
N GLN A 707 -1.07 -0.18 25.25
CA GLN A 707 -0.68 -0.78 26.52
C GLN A 707 0.52 -0.01 27.08
N ILE A 708 0.52 0.21 28.39
CA ILE A 708 1.60 0.94 29.08
C ILE A 708 2.37 -0.11 29.90
N LYS A 709 3.55 -0.50 29.43
CA LYS A 709 4.31 -1.68 29.90
C LYS A 709 5.50 -1.26 30.75
N ASN A 710 5.64 -1.81 31.96
CA ASN A 710 6.73 -1.47 32.86
C ASN A 710 8.06 -2.14 32.44
N LYS A 711 9.17 -1.40 32.47
CA LYS A 711 10.51 -1.88 32.07
C LYS A 711 11.07 -2.95 33.01
N GLN A 712 10.75 -2.90 34.31
CA GLN A 712 11.30 -3.83 35.30
C GLN A 712 10.56 -5.17 35.32
N SER A 713 9.23 -5.15 35.35
CA SER A 713 8.41 -6.35 35.51
C SER A 713 7.89 -6.93 34.20
N TRP A 714 8.00 -6.18 33.09
CA TRP A 714 7.37 -6.44 31.78
C TRP A 714 5.83 -6.57 31.82
N LYS A 715 5.19 -6.21 32.94
CA LYS A 715 3.73 -6.22 33.14
C LYS A 715 3.08 -4.92 32.66
N LEU A 716 1.77 -4.94 32.48
CA LEU A 716 0.99 -3.82 31.96
C LEU A 716 0.29 -3.05 33.08
N LEU A 717 0.19 -1.72 32.89
CA LEU A 717 -0.72 -0.85 33.61
C LEU A 717 -2.17 -1.28 33.38
N GLY A 718 -2.92 -1.55 34.44
CA GLY A 718 -4.32 -1.94 34.36
C GLY A 718 -5.12 -1.60 35.61
N MET A 719 -6.45 -1.58 35.48
CA MET A 719 -7.34 -1.33 36.62
C MET A 719 -7.54 -2.58 37.46
N SER A 720 -7.49 -2.42 38.80
CA SER A 720 -7.72 -3.49 39.76
C SER A 720 -9.04 -4.24 39.49
N SER A 721 -8.95 -5.56 39.35
CA SER A 721 -10.09 -6.45 39.03
C SER A 721 -10.90 -6.05 37.78
N GLY A 722 -10.30 -5.31 36.83
CA GLY A 722 -11.00 -4.82 35.64
C GLY A 722 -12.07 -3.75 35.91
N SER A 723 -12.14 -3.22 37.14
CA SER A 723 -13.19 -2.32 37.59
C SER A 723 -13.34 -1.08 36.69
N THR A 724 -14.60 -0.66 36.49
CA THR A 724 -14.97 0.57 35.78
C THR A 724 -15.43 1.69 36.72
N ALA A 725 -15.35 1.48 38.03
CA ALA A 725 -15.77 2.46 39.05
C ALA A 725 -14.75 3.60 39.23
N ASP A 726 -15.24 4.75 39.69
CA ASP A 726 -14.40 5.84 40.21
C ASP A 726 -13.66 5.39 41.46
N GLY A 727 -12.41 5.83 41.63
CA GLY A 727 -11.58 5.44 42.77
C GLY A 727 -10.99 4.03 42.70
N ALA A 728 -11.24 3.28 41.62
CA ALA A 728 -10.56 2.01 41.38
C ALA A 728 -9.04 2.26 41.22
N LEU A 729 -8.21 1.44 41.85
CA LEU A 729 -6.76 1.62 41.86
C LEU A 729 -6.12 1.08 40.58
N SER A 730 -5.12 1.80 40.08
CA SER A 730 -4.24 1.32 39.03
C SER A 730 -3.16 0.40 39.60
N ILE A 731 -2.94 -0.73 38.95
CA ILE A 731 -1.98 -1.77 39.32
C ILE A 731 -1.15 -2.22 38.11
N GLN A 732 -0.08 -2.98 38.34
CA GLN A 732 0.47 -3.83 37.28
C GLN A 732 -0.19 -5.21 37.26
N TRP A 733 -0.34 -5.78 36.07
CA TRP A 733 -0.77 -7.16 35.88
C TRP A 733 -0.14 -7.74 34.60
N ALA A 734 0.06 -9.06 34.55
CA ALA A 734 0.43 -9.78 33.33
C ALA A 734 -0.53 -9.46 32.17
N ALA A 735 -0.07 -9.58 30.91
CA ALA A 735 -0.94 -9.33 29.76
C ALA A 735 -2.09 -10.35 29.72
N SER A 736 -3.33 -9.86 29.80
CA SER A 736 -4.55 -10.69 29.89
C SER A 736 -5.42 -10.66 28.63
N GLY A 737 -5.13 -9.75 27.68
CA GLY A 737 -5.98 -9.46 26.52
C GLY A 737 -7.21 -8.59 26.84
N SER A 738 -7.49 -8.31 28.12
CA SER A 738 -8.62 -7.50 28.56
C SER A 738 -8.44 -6.00 28.25
N THR A 739 -9.56 -5.34 27.94
CA THR A 739 -9.63 -3.89 27.64
C THR A 739 -9.22 -3.00 28.82
N ASN A 740 -9.25 -3.49 30.07
CA ASN A 740 -8.82 -2.71 31.23
C ASN A 740 -7.31 -2.41 31.28
N GLN A 741 -6.50 -3.02 30.39
CA GLN A 741 -5.06 -2.77 30.24
C GLN A 741 -4.73 -1.88 29.01
N ASN A 742 -5.76 -1.40 28.30
CA ASN A 742 -5.62 -0.60 27.08
C ASN A 742 -6.06 0.85 27.34
N TRP A 743 -5.31 1.81 26.82
CA TRP A 743 -5.36 3.22 27.19
C TRP A 743 -5.30 4.14 25.96
N SER A 744 -6.19 5.12 25.85
CA SER A 744 -6.08 6.19 24.86
C SER A 744 -5.32 7.37 25.45
N LEU A 745 -4.47 8.00 24.64
CA LEU A 745 -3.72 9.20 25.00
C LEU A 745 -4.27 10.38 24.18
N SER A 746 -4.88 11.36 24.85
CA SER A 746 -5.33 12.62 24.24
C SER A 746 -4.62 13.79 24.94
N ILE A 747 -4.42 14.92 24.26
CA ILE A 747 -3.91 16.13 24.92
C ILE A 747 -4.84 16.48 26.10
N PHE A 748 -4.25 16.88 27.21
CA PHE A 748 -4.96 17.29 28.42
C PHE A 748 -5.56 18.68 28.22
N VAL A 749 -6.83 18.82 28.57
CA VAL A 749 -7.57 20.08 28.50
C VAL A 749 -7.82 20.56 29.94
N PRO A 750 -7.14 21.61 30.43
CA PRO A 750 -7.11 22.01 31.84
C PRO A 750 -8.37 22.76 32.32
N PHE A 751 -9.56 22.29 31.94
CA PHE A 751 -10.84 22.80 32.46
C PHE A 751 -11.96 21.77 32.35
N ASP A 752 -13.02 21.99 33.12
CA ASP A 752 -14.16 21.09 33.24
C ASP A 752 -15.09 21.20 32.01
N ILE A 753 -14.94 20.27 31.07
CA ILE A 753 -15.76 20.19 29.84
C ILE A 753 -17.27 20.05 30.09
N THR A 754 -17.72 19.76 31.32
CA THR A 754 -19.16 19.73 31.66
C THR A 754 -19.74 21.13 31.84
N GLN A 755 -18.88 22.12 32.09
CA GLN A 755 -19.27 23.50 32.35
C GLN A 755 -19.46 24.32 31.07
N THR A 756 -20.16 25.44 31.22
CA THR A 756 -20.31 26.46 30.19
C THR A 756 -19.37 27.62 30.48
N TYR A 757 -18.69 28.15 29.47
CA TYR A 757 -17.64 29.16 29.59
C TYR A 757 -17.94 30.42 28.80
N SER A 758 -17.42 31.53 29.29
CA SER A 758 -17.13 32.73 28.52
C SER A 758 -15.65 32.70 28.12
N ILE A 759 -15.33 33.12 26.90
CA ILE A 759 -13.97 33.15 26.36
C ILE A 759 -13.51 34.61 26.33
N ILE A 760 -12.75 35.03 27.34
CA ILE A 760 -12.40 36.44 27.61
C ILE A 760 -11.00 36.75 27.07
N ASN A 761 -10.87 37.77 26.23
CA ASN A 761 -9.57 38.15 25.66
C ASN A 761 -8.69 38.87 26.70
N GLN A 762 -7.43 38.43 26.86
CA GLN A 762 -6.51 39.00 27.86
C GLN A 762 -6.17 40.48 27.60
N ASN A 763 -6.16 40.91 26.34
CA ASN A 763 -5.78 42.28 25.97
C ASN A 763 -6.87 43.31 26.25
N SER A 764 -8.15 42.91 26.16
CA SER A 764 -9.30 43.83 26.15
C SER A 764 -10.33 43.57 27.24
N GLU A 765 -10.18 42.48 27.99
CA GLU A 765 -11.09 41.96 29.03
C GLU A 765 -12.52 41.68 28.52
N LYS A 766 -12.69 41.51 27.21
CA LYS A 766 -13.98 41.32 26.53
C LYS A 766 -14.21 39.88 26.09
N ALA A 767 -15.48 39.47 26.07
CA ALA A 767 -15.89 38.14 25.66
C ALA A 767 -15.98 38.02 24.14
N LEU A 768 -15.50 36.88 23.62
CA LEU A 768 -15.81 36.41 22.27
C LEU A 768 -17.29 36.04 22.18
N GLY A 769 -18.00 36.61 21.21
CA GLY A 769 -19.39 36.24 20.92
C GLY A 769 -19.78 36.45 19.47
N ALA A 770 -20.93 35.87 19.09
CA ALA A 770 -21.52 36.10 17.78
C ALA A 770 -21.98 37.55 17.63
N VAL A 771 -21.62 38.21 16.53
CA VAL A 771 -22.09 39.57 16.19
C VAL A 771 -23.62 39.63 16.30
N ASN A 772 -24.12 40.64 16.99
CA ASN A 772 -25.55 40.84 17.28
C ASN A 772 -26.26 39.66 17.98
N ASN A 773 -25.53 38.80 18.71
CA ASN A 773 -26.05 37.58 19.32
C ASN A 773 -26.75 36.65 18.29
N SER A 774 -26.27 36.65 17.04
CA SER A 774 -26.89 35.93 15.93
C SER A 774 -26.87 34.41 16.13
N THR A 775 -27.90 33.71 15.64
CA THR A 775 -27.96 32.25 15.55
C THR A 775 -27.63 31.72 14.14
N GLU A 776 -27.38 32.59 13.17
CA GLU A 776 -27.20 32.22 11.76
C GLU A 776 -25.82 31.61 11.46
N SER A 777 -25.80 30.68 10.49
CA SER A 777 -24.55 30.16 9.92
C SER A 777 -23.84 31.26 9.14
N GLY A 778 -22.54 31.43 9.37
CA GLY A 778 -21.72 32.47 8.75
C GLY A 778 -21.67 33.77 9.54
N ALA A 779 -22.42 33.89 10.65
CA ALA A 779 -22.30 35.04 11.54
C ALA A 779 -20.86 35.13 12.08
N SER A 780 -20.25 36.31 11.94
CA SER A 780 -18.90 36.59 12.39
C SER A 780 -18.80 36.64 13.91
N MET A 781 -17.61 36.37 14.44
CA MET A 781 -17.31 36.55 15.85
C MET A 781 -16.68 37.93 16.11
N GLU A 782 -17.10 38.58 17.18
CA GLU A 782 -16.54 39.83 17.70
C GLU A 782 -16.11 39.66 19.16
N GLN A 783 -15.24 40.54 19.65
CA GLN A 783 -15.19 40.81 21.08
C GLN A 783 -16.24 41.87 21.46
N ARG A 784 -16.86 41.68 22.62
CA ARG A 784 -17.74 42.68 23.25
C ARG A 784 -17.66 42.55 24.77
N THR A 785 -17.90 43.65 25.47
CA THR A 785 -18.15 43.67 26.92
C THR A 785 -19.07 42.50 27.31
N TYR A 786 -18.65 41.70 28.30
CA TYR A 786 -19.39 40.49 28.66
C TYR A 786 -20.71 40.84 29.35
N ALA A 787 -21.82 40.40 28.76
CA ALA A 787 -23.18 40.66 29.22
C ALA A 787 -23.91 39.39 29.68
N GLY A 788 -23.23 38.23 29.70
CA GLY A 788 -23.84 36.94 30.07
C GLY A 788 -24.88 36.41 29.07
N VAL A 789 -24.97 37.00 27.87
CA VAL A 789 -25.91 36.55 26.84
C VAL A 789 -25.47 35.21 26.23
N PRO A 790 -26.39 34.32 25.84
CA PRO A 790 -26.03 32.99 25.32
C PRO A 790 -25.09 32.99 24.11
N GLY A 791 -25.07 34.07 23.32
CA GLY A 791 -24.17 34.21 22.16
C GLY A 791 -22.71 34.53 22.52
N GLN A 792 -22.43 34.83 23.79
CA GLN A 792 -21.08 35.00 24.35
C GLN A 792 -20.64 33.78 25.19
N THR A 793 -21.47 32.74 25.28
CA THR A 793 -21.18 31.55 26.09
C THR A 793 -21.05 30.29 25.25
N TRP A 794 -20.17 29.40 25.70
CA TRP A 794 -19.58 28.34 24.90
C TRP A 794 -19.48 27.03 25.69
N LYS A 795 -19.73 25.90 25.01
CA LYS A 795 -19.46 24.55 25.51
C LYS A 795 -18.36 23.91 24.69
N PHE A 796 -17.44 23.22 25.36
CA PHE A 796 -16.34 22.51 24.70
C PHE A 796 -16.68 21.03 24.55
N VAL A 797 -16.50 20.50 23.35
CA VAL A 797 -16.77 19.10 23.02
C VAL A 797 -15.45 18.43 22.63
N ASP A 798 -14.93 17.58 23.52
CA ASP A 798 -13.73 16.76 23.31
C ASP A 798 -13.89 15.87 22.05
N THR A 799 -12.91 15.89 21.14
CA THR A 799 -12.89 15.02 19.95
C THR A 799 -12.22 13.67 20.20
N GLY A 800 -11.60 13.47 21.37
CA GLY A 800 -10.90 12.25 21.77
C GLY A 800 -9.47 12.13 21.25
N ASP A 801 -9.01 13.07 20.41
CA ASP A 801 -7.69 13.05 19.77
C ASP A 801 -6.85 14.32 20.03
N GLY A 802 -7.13 15.02 21.14
CA GLY A 802 -6.39 16.20 21.60
C GLY A 802 -6.90 17.54 21.08
N TYR A 803 -8.04 17.54 20.37
CA TYR A 803 -8.74 18.75 19.95
C TYR A 803 -10.10 18.84 20.64
N CYS A 804 -10.73 20.00 20.51
CA CYS A 804 -12.11 20.22 20.91
C CYS A 804 -12.87 20.95 19.79
N LYS A 805 -14.20 20.79 19.78
CA LYS A 805 -15.10 21.69 19.06
C LYS A 805 -15.67 22.69 20.07
N ILE A 806 -15.77 23.96 19.68
CA ILE A 806 -16.24 25.05 20.56
C ILE A 806 -17.65 25.43 20.11
N MET A 807 -18.69 25.02 20.84
CA MET A 807 -20.10 25.19 20.49
C MET A 807 -20.69 26.42 21.16
N ASN A 808 -21.31 27.31 20.39
CA ASN A 808 -22.03 28.46 20.92
C ASN A 808 -23.35 28.04 21.56
N VAL A 809 -23.64 28.49 22.78
CA VAL A 809 -24.82 28.05 23.53
C VAL A 809 -26.13 28.57 22.93
N ASN A 810 -26.13 29.77 22.33
CA ASN A 810 -27.32 30.35 21.71
C ASN A 810 -27.78 29.59 20.46
N SER A 811 -26.83 29.20 19.62
CA SER A 811 -27.09 28.76 18.24
C SER A 811 -26.95 27.26 18.01
N GLY A 812 -26.30 26.55 18.94
CA GLY A 812 -25.87 25.16 18.77
C GLY A 812 -24.82 24.95 17.68
N LYS A 813 -24.26 26.02 17.12
CA LYS A 813 -23.28 26.01 16.03
C LYS A 813 -21.85 26.06 16.57
N PHE A 814 -20.90 25.64 15.76
CA PHE A 814 -19.49 25.53 16.15
C PHE A 814 -18.66 26.70 15.62
N LEU A 815 -17.67 27.11 16.40
CA LEU A 815 -16.65 28.08 16.01
C LEU A 815 -15.83 27.51 14.83
N ASP A 816 -15.73 28.26 13.75
CA ASP A 816 -15.17 27.82 12.46
C ASP A 816 -14.35 28.95 11.81
N ILE A 817 -13.48 28.58 10.86
CA ILE A 817 -12.77 29.52 9.99
C ILE A 817 -13.43 29.49 8.60
N ALA A 818 -13.89 30.66 8.15
CA ALA A 818 -14.59 30.83 6.88
C ALA A 818 -13.82 30.19 5.71
N SER A 819 -14.54 29.39 4.92
CA SER A 819 -14.01 28.64 3.76
C SER A 819 -12.79 27.75 4.07
N SER A 820 -12.60 27.35 5.33
CA SER A 820 -11.42 26.61 5.82
C SER A 820 -10.09 27.26 5.41
N SER A 821 -10.04 28.60 5.36
CA SER A 821 -8.84 29.38 5.03
C SER A 821 -7.63 28.97 5.88
N LYS A 822 -6.44 29.02 5.27
CA LYS A 822 -5.16 28.80 5.96
C LYS A 822 -4.34 30.09 6.09
N ASP A 823 -4.88 31.22 5.66
CA ASP A 823 -4.16 32.49 5.60
C ASP A 823 -4.35 33.32 6.87
N ASP A 824 -3.44 34.26 7.09
CA ASP A 824 -3.58 35.29 8.12
C ASP A 824 -4.76 36.22 7.77
N GLY A 825 -5.54 36.59 8.79
CA GLY A 825 -6.78 37.33 8.61
C GLY A 825 -7.98 36.48 8.18
N GLY A 826 -7.85 35.15 8.09
CA GLY A 826 -8.98 34.25 7.84
C GLY A 826 -10.10 34.42 8.88
N GLN A 827 -11.33 34.66 8.42
CA GLN A 827 -12.42 35.13 9.28
C GLN A 827 -12.97 34.05 10.20
N THR A 828 -13.14 34.37 11.49
CA THR A 828 -13.81 33.47 12.44
C THR A 828 -15.32 33.69 12.41
N ILE A 829 -16.06 32.60 12.27
CA ILE A 829 -17.53 32.55 12.16
C ILE A 829 -18.09 31.44 13.05
N GLN A 830 -19.42 31.35 13.15
CA GLN A 830 -20.09 30.12 13.57
C GLN A 830 -20.68 29.39 12.35
N TRP A 831 -20.65 28.06 12.35
CA TRP A 831 -21.22 27.25 11.28
C TRP A 831 -21.87 25.97 11.81
N ASN A 832 -22.77 25.39 11.00
CA ASN A 832 -23.32 24.06 11.28
C ASN A 832 -22.19 23.02 11.41
N GLU A 833 -22.38 21.97 12.19
CA GLU A 833 -21.38 20.92 12.32
C GLU A 833 -21.08 20.26 10.96
N THR A 834 -19.81 20.26 10.56
CA THR A 834 -19.32 19.59 9.35
C THR A 834 -18.36 18.44 9.65
N GLY A 835 -17.86 18.36 10.90
CA GLY A 835 -16.72 17.51 11.27
C GLY A 835 -15.38 17.95 10.67
N GLY A 836 -15.34 19.04 9.89
CA GLY A 836 -14.13 19.54 9.24
C GLY A 836 -13.07 20.03 10.22
N MET A 837 -11.80 19.95 9.83
CA MET A 837 -10.67 20.39 10.66
C MET A 837 -10.68 21.90 10.97
N SER A 838 -11.44 22.72 10.24
CA SER A 838 -11.60 24.15 10.54
C SER A 838 -12.50 24.42 11.76
N GLN A 839 -13.28 23.44 12.21
CA GLN A 839 -14.13 23.51 13.42
C GLN A 839 -13.47 22.92 14.67
N GLN A 840 -12.21 22.50 14.56
CA GLN A 840 -11.48 21.78 15.60
C GLN A 840 -10.31 22.60 16.10
N TRP A 841 -10.19 22.70 17.42
CA TRP A 841 -9.34 23.66 18.10
C TRP A 841 -8.50 22.98 19.18
N GLU A 842 -7.22 23.32 19.20
CA GLU A 842 -6.25 22.95 20.23
C GLU A 842 -6.15 24.12 21.22
N LEU A 843 -6.14 23.81 22.51
CA LEU A 843 -6.09 24.80 23.59
C LEU A 843 -4.74 24.69 24.29
N ILE A 844 -3.91 25.71 24.10
CA ILE A 844 -2.51 25.73 24.55
C ILE A 844 -2.43 26.66 25.76
N ASP A 845 -2.07 26.10 26.92
CA ASP A 845 -1.81 26.88 28.14
C ASP A 845 -0.63 27.85 27.92
N THR A 846 -0.73 29.06 28.44
CA THR A 846 0.32 30.10 28.36
C THR A 846 0.83 30.55 29.73
N ASP A 847 0.60 29.74 30.77
CA ASP A 847 0.72 30.08 32.19
C ASP A 847 -0.27 31.17 32.63
N GLY A 848 -0.44 31.30 33.95
CA GLY A 848 -1.27 32.35 34.56
C GLY A 848 -2.79 32.23 34.32
N GLY A 849 -3.27 31.10 33.79
CA GLY A 849 -4.71 30.83 33.57
C GLY A 849 -5.24 31.27 32.20
N TYR A 850 -4.37 31.53 31.23
CA TYR A 850 -4.73 31.94 29.87
C TYR A 850 -4.36 30.87 28.83
N PHE A 851 -5.07 30.90 27.70
CA PHE A 851 -4.92 29.95 26.60
C PHE A 851 -4.72 30.65 25.25
N LYS A 852 -3.91 30.06 24.37
CA LYS A 852 -4.03 30.28 22.92
C LYS A 852 -4.98 29.24 22.34
N ILE A 853 -5.88 29.68 21.46
CA ILE A 853 -6.88 28.83 20.81
C ILE A 853 -6.45 28.64 19.35
N LYS A 854 -5.90 27.48 19.02
CA LYS A 854 -5.25 27.19 17.74
C LYS A 854 -6.13 26.33 16.84
N ASN A 855 -6.30 26.72 15.58
CA ASN A 855 -7.12 25.99 14.63
C ASN A 855 -6.38 24.77 14.04
N ARG A 856 -7.00 23.59 14.03
CA ARG A 856 -6.40 22.34 13.53
C ARG A 856 -6.05 22.38 12.04
N ASN A 857 -6.86 23.04 11.22
CA ASN A 857 -6.67 23.06 9.75
C ASN A 857 -5.53 23.99 9.29
N SER A 858 -5.35 25.13 9.96
CA SER A 858 -4.39 26.18 9.56
C SER A 858 -3.15 26.27 10.46
N GLY A 859 -3.21 25.73 11.68
CA GLY A 859 -2.18 25.91 12.71
C GLY A 859 -2.11 27.33 13.30
N LYS A 860 -3.05 28.22 12.95
CA LYS A 860 -3.08 29.63 13.36
C LYS A 860 -3.93 29.85 14.62
N MET A 861 -3.65 30.94 15.32
CA MET A 861 -4.29 31.32 16.59
C MET A 861 -5.48 32.23 16.36
N LEU A 862 -6.56 32.01 17.11
CA LEU A 862 -7.68 32.93 17.26
C LEU A 862 -7.19 34.25 17.89
N GLY A 863 -7.46 35.40 17.23
CA GLY A 863 -7.04 36.70 17.75
C GLY A 863 -7.81 37.90 17.20
N MET A 864 -7.75 39.01 17.93
CA MET A 864 -8.47 40.24 17.59
C MET A 864 -7.82 41.01 16.46
N THR A 865 -8.64 41.44 15.49
CA THR A 865 -8.20 42.26 14.35
C THR A 865 -7.49 43.53 14.84
N GLY A 866 -6.27 43.78 14.34
CA GLY A 866 -5.49 44.96 14.69
C GLY A 866 -5.13 45.10 16.18
N ARG A 867 -5.28 44.03 16.99
CA ARG A 867 -5.15 44.06 18.46
C ARG A 867 -6.11 45.05 19.14
N GLY A 868 -7.24 45.36 18.49
CA GLY A 868 -8.18 46.37 18.98
C GLY A 868 -8.77 46.06 20.35
N LEU A 869 -9.15 47.09 21.10
CA LEU A 869 -9.68 47.00 22.47
C LEU A 869 -11.18 47.29 22.59
N ALA A 870 -11.79 47.82 21.52
CA ALA A 870 -13.18 48.24 21.51
C ALA A 870 -14.15 47.06 21.30
N ASP A 871 -15.39 47.25 21.74
CA ASP A 871 -16.52 46.41 21.35
C ASP A 871 -16.69 46.39 19.81
N GLY A 872 -17.04 45.24 19.25
CA GLY A 872 -17.27 45.08 17.81
C GLY A 872 -16.02 44.83 16.97
N VAL A 873 -14.84 44.74 17.58
CA VAL A 873 -13.62 44.29 16.89
C VAL A 873 -13.77 42.81 16.54
N LEU A 874 -13.63 42.48 15.26
CA LEU A 874 -13.82 41.12 14.75
C LEU A 874 -12.66 40.18 15.13
N SER A 875 -13.01 38.90 15.32
CA SER A 875 -12.06 37.81 15.48
C SER A 875 -11.69 37.17 14.15
N LEU A 876 -10.38 36.99 13.94
CA LEU A 876 -9.80 36.32 12.80
C LEU A 876 -8.72 35.33 13.29
N GLN A 877 -8.18 34.49 12.40
CA GLN A 877 -6.97 33.72 12.68
C GLN A 877 -5.69 34.46 12.27
N TRP A 878 -4.60 34.24 13.00
CA TRP A 878 -3.28 34.81 12.72
C TRP A 878 -2.15 33.85 13.12
N ALA A 879 -0.97 33.98 12.52
CA ALA A 879 0.25 33.34 12.99
C ALA A 879 0.49 33.61 14.49
N ALA A 880 1.08 32.65 15.19
CA ALA A 880 1.33 32.75 16.63
C ALA A 880 2.28 33.92 16.94
N SER A 881 1.93 34.70 17.97
CA SER A 881 2.72 35.83 18.47
C SER A 881 2.62 35.91 19.99
N ASP A 882 3.42 36.76 20.61
CA ASP A 882 3.36 37.06 22.05
C ASP A 882 2.35 38.18 22.38
N SER A 883 1.44 38.50 21.44
CA SER A 883 0.41 39.48 21.68
C SER A 883 -0.71 38.91 22.56
N LEU A 884 -1.00 39.59 23.67
CA LEU A 884 -2.13 39.27 24.56
C LEU A 884 -3.47 39.21 23.83
N SER A 885 -3.60 39.78 22.62
CA SER A 885 -4.82 39.69 21.81
C SER A 885 -5.10 38.29 21.25
N GLN A 886 -4.15 37.35 21.38
CA GLN A 886 -4.30 35.92 21.07
C GLN A 886 -4.44 35.04 22.32
N ASN A 887 -4.41 35.63 23.52
CA ASN A 887 -4.52 34.94 24.79
C ASN A 887 -5.93 35.09 25.36
N TRP A 888 -6.45 34.01 25.94
CA TRP A 888 -7.87 33.85 26.27
C TRP A 888 -8.05 33.20 27.64
N LEU A 889 -8.74 33.88 28.56
CA LEU A 889 -9.20 33.30 29.82
C LEU A 889 -10.52 32.56 29.59
N LEU A 890 -10.59 31.31 30.03
CA LEU A 890 -11.83 30.52 30.05
C LEU A 890 -12.50 30.67 31.42
N SER A 891 -13.43 31.62 31.53
CA SER A 891 -14.14 31.91 32.78
C SER A 891 -15.51 31.22 32.78
N ILE A 892 -15.84 30.47 33.84
CA ILE A 892 -17.13 29.78 33.97
C ILE A 892 -18.26 30.81 33.85
N ALA A 893 -19.17 30.60 32.91
CA ALA A 893 -20.31 31.47 32.71
C ALA A 893 -21.28 31.31 33.90
N ALA A 894 -21.55 32.41 34.61
CA ALA A 894 -22.54 32.42 35.68
C ALA A 894 -23.90 31.94 35.16
N SER A 895 -24.50 30.97 35.84
CA SER A 895 -25.85 30.48 35.52
C SER A 895 -26.87 31.52 35.93
N ASN A 896 -27.41 32.26 34.96
CA ASN A 896 -28.67 32.97 35.14
C ASN A 896 -29.78 31.91 35.27
N HIS A 897 -30.41 31.86 36.45
CA HIS A 897 -31.64 31.11 36.71
C HIS A 897 -32.85 31.83 36.13
#